data_AF-A0A1V6PL55-F1
#
_entry.id   AF-A0A1V6PL55-F1
#
_cell.length_a   1.000
_cell.length_b   1.000
_cell.length_c   1.000
_cell.angle_alpha   90.00
_cell.angle_beta   90.00
_cell.angle_gamma   90.00
#
_symmetry.space_group_name_H-M   'P 1'
#
loop_
_entity.id
_entity.type
_entity.pdbx_description
1 polymer ?
#
loop_
_entity_poly.entity_id
_entity_poly.type
_entity_poly.pdbx_seq_one_letter_code
_entity_poly.pdbx_strand_id
1 'polypeptide(L)'
;MLHNDWVSWWLETGFGKKGHIPWDAKHQSSTWDAFHQVTHSSDGAAKVMCKRCGQILEHPNFARITKDGNKQRQGTSTMKNHLISAGCVRASLGERSNITRFLQPKNMPIADGFSQEKWERELLTLLTVARLPFRLIEHPTFHRLVQMAQSAPKIPEIPSAKTIRRRLQSSVQQQQQQEDILRTLPDDTKISIALDCWTSPFTQAFMAITGYFIDKDWQYREVLLGFEPLHGSHSGANLSSILLDILLKHKIEDRVFAITTDNASNNQTLVDTLQQAISEDTTLIRVPCLAHVIQLSLNELLGHIKACPQNESTETQWTEQRSQSARANITKEDIANTLSNIRNLAIYVNASPQRRETFYNLQGETTKPMPLQDVKTRWNSTFLMLRRAKRLRSFFQPFCDEYERPDMVLDDEEWRQVDYLLFITQPFFDFTVELSKTRDATTYHVFLIYNKLFEHLELSITQLTRKRTTWKRQMLQALQAARKKLDEYFSETDNVRGHLYAITTMLAPANKFQFFQTDDWDDRWRTTYRKSLENHLIVYKDRLAQQPTSPLSLSSGGGISRLDSMVKPKRPRCEVASDELSQYLDSDISPLVFWRENTHRFPTLAALAQDVLSVPATGAGVERLFNTARDICHYSRGRLSATTIQELMMFLCTSKFEIAEEQAEFLQEFFTRDEIEASKEEKESTPNTVSVDPISDTEEEQTHEEGEKEIQGGGDIEVVINHDDDPPLPSNQEESTQIRASPNF
;
A
#
# COMPACT_ATOMS: atom_id res chain seq x y z
N MET A 1 -11.06 36.58 -48.32
CA MET A 1 -12.11 36.09 -49.23
C MET A 1 -12.09 36.98 -50.46
N LEU A 2 -11.98 36.43 -51.67
CA LEU A 2 -12.05 37.26 -52.88
C LEU A 2 -13.47 37.79 -53.03
N HIS A 3 -13.65 38.98 -53.61
CA HIS A 3 -14.96 39.65 -53.69
C HIS A 3 -16.04 38.78 -54.34
N ASN A 4 -15.67 38.04 -55.38
CA ASN A 4 -16.58 37.11 -56.07
C ASN A 4 -17.04 35.97 -55.14
N ASP A 5 -16.13 35.40 -54.34
CA ASP A 5 -16.47 34.35 -53.37
C ASP A 5 -17.41 34.88 -52.28
N TRP A 6 -17.22 36.14 -51.87
CA TRP A 6 -18.08 36.80 -50.89
C TRP A 6 -19.48 37.07 -51.44
N VAL A 7 -19.61 37.51 -52.69
CA VAL A 7 -20.92 37.70 -53.34
C VAL A 7 -21.64 36.36 -53.51
N SER A 8 -20.92 35.30 -53.91
CA SER A 8 -21.48 33.94 -54.01
C SER A 8 -21.97 33.43 -52.65
N TRP A 9 -21.18 33.59 -51.59
CA TRP A 9 -21.63 33.28 -50.23
C TRP A 9 -22.87 34.09 -49.84
N TRP A 10 -22.88 35.40 -50.14
CA TRP A 10 -24.01 36.25 -49.78
C TRP A 10 -25.31 35.81 -50.45
N LEU A 11 -25.28 35.43 -51.73
CA LEU A 11 -26.45 34.90 -52.46
C LEU A 11 -27.03 33.64 -51.83
N GLU A 12 -26.25 32.88 -51.06
CA GLU A 12 -26.73 31.69 -50.34
C GLU A 12 -27.43 32.02 -49.02
N THR A 13 -27.20 33.23 -48.46
CA THR A 13 -27.81 33.66 -47.20
C THR A 13 -29.32 33.89 -47.33
N GLY A 14 -30.04 33.80 -46.20
CA GLY A 14 -31.50 34.00 -46.16
C GLY A 14 -31.95 35.36 -46.70
N PHE A 15 -31.12 36.40 -46.55
CA PHE A 15 -31.36 37.73 -47.13
C PHE A 15 -30.96 37.80 -48.61
N GLY A 16 -29.77 37.32 -48.99
CA GLY A 16 -29.26 37.38 -50.36
C GLY A 16 -30.13 36.62 -51.38
N LYS A 17 -30.75 35.50 -50.98
CA LYS A 17 -31.74 34.79 -51.83
C LYS A 17 -32.98 35.62 -52.17
N LYS A 18 -33.34 36.61 -51.33
CA LYS A 18 -34.58 37.40 -51.43
C LYS A 18 -34.34 38.85 -51.82
N GLY A 19 -33.13 39.37 -51.62
CA GLY A 19 -32.75 40.76 -51.88
C GLY A 19 -31.93 40.91 -53.16
N HIS A 20 -32.32 41.83 -54.05
CA HIS A 20 -31.55 42.13 -55.25
C HIS A 20 -30.74 43.42 -55.03
N ILE A 21 -29.48 43.28 -54.62
CA ILE A 21 -28.54 44.40 -54.47
C ILE A 21 -27.40 44.23 -55.48
N PRO A 22 -27.23 45.18 -56.42
CA PRO A 22 -26.12 45.14 -57.35
C PRO A 22 -24.88 45.68 -56.64
N TRP A 23 -24.11 44.78 -56.00
CA TRP A 23 -22.91 45.13 -55.24
C TRP A 23 -21.83 45.81 -56.10
N ASP A 24 -21.78 45.48 -57.39
CA ASP A 24 -20.78 45.97 -58.35
C ASP A 24 -21.27 47.12 -59.24
N ALA A 25 -22.44 47.70 -58.95
CA ALA A 25 -22.93 48.83 -59.73
C ALA A 25 -22.03 50.07 -59.53
N LYS A 26 -21.76 50.80 -60.61
CA LYS A 26 -21.11 52.11 -60.54
C LYS A 26 -22.02 53.09 -59.80
N HIS A 27 -21.60 53.49 -58.61
CA HIS A 27 -22.36 54.41 -57.77
C HIS A 27 -22.24 55.85 -58.29
N GLN A 28 -23.38 56.55 -58.42
CA GLN A 28 -23.42 57.91 -58.97
C GLN A 28 -23.00 59.02 -57.98
N SER A 29 -22.93 58.72 -56.68
CA SER A 29 -22.59 59.68 -55.63
C SER A 29 -21.18 59.43 -55.09
N SER A 30 -20.36 60.49 -55.02
CA SER A 30 -19.01 60.44 -54.41
C SER A 30 -19.02 60.08 -52.90
N THR A 31 -20.19 60.05 -52.27
CA THR A 31 -20.32 59.62 -50.86
C THR A 31 -19.86 58.17 -50.66
N TRP A 32 -19.95 57.33 -51.70
CA TRP A 32 -19.56 55.92 -51.63
C TRP A 32 -18.06 55.69 -51.46
N ASP A 33 -17.21 56.65 -51.83
CA ASP A 33 -15.76 56.52 -51.68
C ASP A 33 -15.34 56.35 -50.21
N ALA A 34 -16.14 56.90 -49.29
CA ALA A 34 -15.90 56.85 -47.85
C ALA A 34 -16.53 55.64 -47.13
N PHE A 35 -17.16 54.70 -47.85
CA PHE A 35 -17.83 53.54 -47.26
C PHE A 35 -17.48 52.22 -47.95
N HIS A 36 -17.42 51.14 -47.18
CA HIS A 36 -17.41 49.77 -47.70
C HIS A 36 -18.82 49.20 -47.69
N GLN A 37 -19.20 48.52 -48.76
CA GLN A 37 -20.40 47.67 -48.76
C GLN A 37 -20.09 46.40 -47.95
N VAL A 38 -20.94 46.09 -46.97
CA VAL A 38 -20.75 44.93 -46.08
C VAL A 38 -22.09 44.27 -45.79
N THR A 39 -22.08 43.07 -45.23
CA THR A 39 -23.29 42.34 -44.83
C THR A 39 -23.16 41.90 -43.39
N HIS A 40 -24.29 41.82 -42.70
CA HIS A 40 -24.32 41.30 -41.34
C HIS A 40 -24.09 39.77 -41.35
N SER A 41 -23.28 39.28 -40.40
CA SER A 41 -22.71 37.92 -40.47
C SER A 41 -23.71 36.79 -40.21
N SER A 42 -24.79 37.05 -39.46
CA SER A 42 -25.75 36.01 -39.08
C SER A 42 -26.92 35.83 -40.06
N ASP A 43 -27.37 36.91 -40.71
CA ASP A 43 -28.58 36.93 -41.55
C ASP A 43 -28.32 37.37 -43.00
N GLY A 44 -27.13 37.90 -43.30
CA GLY A 44 -26.77 38.43 -44.60
C GLY A 44 -27.40 39.79 -44.91
N ALA A 45 -27.99 40.50 -43.94
CA ALA A 45 -28.61 41.79 -44.20
C ALA A 45 -27.59 42.81 -44.74
N ALA A 46 -27.92 43.47 -45.85
CA ALA A 46 -27.01 44.42 -46.49
C ALA A 46 -26.85 45.72 -45.70
N LYS A 47 -25.60 46.12 -45.48
CA LYS A 47 -25.21 47.32 -44.73
C LYS A 47 -24.09 48.07 -45.45
N VAL A 48 -23.73 49.23 -44.94
CA VAL A 48 -22.54 49.99 -45.34
C VAL A 48 -21.72 50.36 -44.12
N MET A 49 -20.41 50.23 -44.19
CA MET A 49 -19.48 50.54 -43.10
C MET A 49 -18.65 51.76 -43.47
N CYS A 50 -18.62 52.77 -42.60
CA CYS A 50 -17.78 53.94 -42.83
C CYS A 50 -16.30 53.58 -42.75
N LYS A 51 -15.51 53.95 -43.76
CA LYS A 51 -14.05 53.74 -43.79
C LYS A 51 -13.29 54.56 -42.76
N ARG A 52 -13.88 55.65 -42.25
CA ARG A 52 -13.25 56.55 -41.28
C ARG A 52 -13.38 56.05 -39.85
N CYS A 53 -14.60 55.70 -39.44
CA CYS A 53 -14.89 55.36 -38.04
C CYS A 53 -15.36 53.91 -37.83
N GLY A 54 -15.54 53.12 -38.90
CA GLY A 54 -16.04 51.74 -38.81
C GLY A 54 -17.53 51.61 -38.49
N GLN A 55 -18.28 52.71 -38.35
CA GLN A 55 -19.71 52.63 -38.02
C GLN A 55 -20.51 52.00 -39.17
N ILE A 56 -21.37 51.04 -38.82
CA ILE A 56 -22.22 50.31 -39.76
C ILE A 56 -23.60 50.99 -39.82
N LEU A 57 -24.07 51.29 -41.04
CA LEU A 57 -25.34 51.90 -41.35
C LEU A 57 -26.15 50.98 -42.28
N GLU A 58 -27.47 51.20 -42.36
CA GLU A 58 -28.32 50.52 -43.33
C GLU A 58 -27.88 50.83 -44.77
N HIS A 59 -27.94 49.81 -45.63
CA HIS A 59 -27.61 49.99 -47.04
C HIS A 59 -28.68 50.88 -47.73
N PRO A 60 -28.32 51.88 -48.55
CA PRO A 60 -29.30 52.75 -49.23
C PRO A 60 -30.33 52.00 -50.07
N ASN A 61 -29.89 50.94 -50.78
CA ASN A 61 -30.79 50.07 -51.54
C ASN A 61 -31.66 49.13 -50.68
N PHE A 62 -31.53 49.17 -49.35
CA PHE A 62 -32.46 48.49 -48.46
C PHE A 62 -33.83 49.18 -48.55
N ALA A 63 -34.79 48.48 -49.16
CA ALA A 63 -36.14 48.99 -49.29
C ALA A 63 -36.89 48.84 -47.96
N ARG A 64 -37.21 49.96 -47.32
CA ARG A 64 -38.06 49.96 -46.13
C ARG A 64 -39.52 50.00 -46.58
N ILE A 65 -40.35 49.09 -46.05
CA ILE A 65 -41.80 49.10 -46.30
C ILE A 65 -42.38 50.21 -45.41
N THR A 66 -42.97 51.24 -46.01
CA THR A 66 -43.67 52.28 -45.26
C THR A 66 -44.98 51.73 -44.69
N LYS A 67 -45.58 52.43 -43.71
CA LYS A 67 -46.81 51.94 -43.03
C LYS A 67 -47.98 51.64 -44.00
N ASP A 68 -47.94 52.22 -45.20
CA ASP A 68 -48.93 52.02 -46.27
C ASP A 68 -48.55 50.91 -47.28
N GLY A 69 -47.57 50.07 -46.97
CA GLY A 69 -47.19 48.90 -47.77
C GLY A 69 -46.27 49.15 -48.97
N ASN A 70 -45.92 50.40 -49.26
CA ASN A 70 -45.02 50.74 -50.37
C ASN A 70 -43.53 50.63 -49.99
N LYS A 71 -42.72 50.06 -50.90
CA LYS A 71 -41.26 49.92 -50.73
C LYS A 71 -40.55 51.23 -51.12
N GLN A 72 -40.01 51.96 -50.14
CA GLN A 72 -39.21 53.16 -50.39
C GLN A 72 -37.72 52.89 -50.16
N ARG A 73 -36.88 53.19 -51.16
CA ARG A 73 -35.42 53.10 -51.05
C ARG A 73 -34.87 54.39 -50.46
N GLN A 74 -33.91 54.29 -49.54
CA GLN A 74 -33.27 55.45 -48.95
C GLN A 74 -32.11 55.92 -49.85
N GLY A 75 -32.02 57.21 -50.15
CA GLY A 75 -30.87 57.77 -50.85
C GLY A 75 -29.60 57.76 -49.97
N THR A 76 -28.48 58.25 -50.50
CA THR A 76 -27.19 58.31 -49.75
C THR A 76 -27.15 59.41 -48.68
N SER A 77 -28.28 60.03 -48.32
CA SER A 77 -28.36 61.13 -47.38
C SER A 77 -27.94 60.72 -45.96
N THR A 78 -28.32 59.53 -45.51
CA THR A 78 -27.92 58.98 -44.20
C THR A 78 -26.40 58.83 -44.10
N MET A 79 -25.76 58.35 -45.16
CA MET A 79 -24.30 58.23 -45.26
C MET A 79 -23.62 59.60 -45.26
N LYS A 80 -24.16 60.56 -46.01
CA LYS A 80 -23.62 61.92 -46.09
C LYS A 80 -23.71 62.65 -44.74
N ASN A 81 -24.85 62.54 -44.05
CA ASN A 81 -25.04 63.13 -42.73
C ASN A 81 -24.09 62.50 -41.69
N HIS A 82 -23.83 61.19 -41.79
CA HIS A 82 -22.86 60.53 -40.92
C HIS A 82 -21.45 61.09 -41.10
N LEU A 83 -20.98 61.32 -42.33
CA LEU A 83 -19.63 61.85 -42.58
C LEU A 83 -19.38 63.24 -41.98
N ILE A 84 -20.44 64.03 -41.82
CA ILE A 84 -20.37 65.39 -41.26
C ILE A 84 -20.59 65.38 -39.73
N SER A 85 -21.06 64.25 -39.17
CA SER A 85 -21.27 64.14 -37.73
C SER A 85 -19.95 64.22 -36.95
N ALA A 86 -19.97 64.89 -35.80
CA ALA A 86 -18.78 65.12 -34.97
C ALA A 86 -18.06 63.82 -34.58
N GLY A 87 -18.81 62.72 -34.42
CA GLY A 87 -18.25 61.39 -34.13
C GLY A 87 -17.43 60.81 -35.28
N CYS A 88 -17.89 60.97 -36.54
CA CYS A 88 -17.15 60.50 -37.71
C CYS A 88 -15.90 61.37 -37.99
N VAL A 89 -16.03 62.69 -37.81
CA VAL A 89 -14.93 63.64 -38.06
C VAL A 89 -13.77 63.44 -37.07
N ARG A 90 -14.06 63.24 -35.77
CA ARG A 90 -13.02 62.94 -34.75
C ARG A 90 -12.25 61.65 -35.04
N ALA A 91 -12.92 60.61 -35.53
CA ALA A 91 -12.27 59.34 -35.89
C ALA A 91 -11.32 59.46 -37.10
N SER A 92 -11.43 60.52 -37.92
CA SER A 92 -10.48 60.75 -39.02
C SER A 92 -9.15 61.39 -38.58
N LEU A 93 -9.08 61.91 -37.35
CA LEU A 93 -7.93 62.67 -36.82
C LEU A 93 -7.19 61.94 -35.68
N GLY A 94 -7.53 60.68 -35.38
CA GLY A 94 -6.90 59.87 -34.34
C GLY A 94 -6.79 58.40 -34.74
N GLU A 95 -5.74 57.74 -34.28
CA GLU A 95 -5.29 56.38 -34.65
C GLU A 95 -6.39 55.36 -34.95
N ARG A 96 -6.19 54.59 -36.02
CA ARG A 96 -7.05 53.48 -36.47
C ARG A 96 -7.25 52.48 -35.33
N SER A 97 -8.42 52.52 -34.70
CA SER A 97 -8.85 51.45 -33.81
C SER A 97 -9.13 50.18 -34.64
N ASN A 98 -8.35 49.14 -34.39
CA ASN A 98 -8.48 47.84 -35.03
C ASN A 98 -9.91 47.26 -34.80
N ILE A 99 -10.49 46.70 -35.86
CA ILE A 99 -11.87 46.19 -35.93
C ILE A 99 -12.14 45.06 -34.91
N THR A 100 -11.09 44.48 -34.32
CA THR A 100 -11.15 43.44 -33.29
C THR A 100 -11.75 43.93 -31.96
N ARG A 101 -11.72 45.24 -31.66
CA ARG A 101 -12.24 45.76 -30.38
C ARG A 101 -13.76 45.92 -30.33
N PHE A 102 -14.45 45.81 -31.46
CA PHE A 102 -15.92 45.91 -31.54
C PHE A 102 -16.64 44.55 -31.63
N LEU A 103 -15.92 43.46 -31.86
CA LEU A 103 -16.47 42.09 -31.93
C LEU A 103 -16.53 41.39 -30.56
N GLN A 104 -16.08 42.02 -29.47
CA GLN A 104 -16.26 41.46 -28.13
C GLN A 104 -17.67 41.79 -27.62
N PRO A 105 -18.47 40.79 -27.22
CA PRO A 105 -19.79 41.05 -26.66
C PRO A 105 -19.64 41.91 -25.40
N LYS A 106 -20.37 43.03 -25.35
CA LYS A 106 -20.53 43.84 -24.15
C LYS A 106 -21.24 43.02 -23.09
N ASN A 107 -20.46 42.36 -22.24
CA ASN A 107 -20.66 42.19 -20.79
C ASN A 107 -19.66 41.17 -20.25
N MET A 108 -18.44 41.60 -19.97
CA MET A 108 -17.64 41.11 -18.84
C MET A 108 -16.71 42.25 -18.40
N PRO A 109 -16.45 42.41 -17.09
CA PRO A 109 -15.37 43.29 -16.63
C PRO A 109 -14.08 42.83 -17.30
N ILE A 110 -13.25 43.78 -17.74
CA ILE A 110 -11.88 43.48 -18.17
C ILE A 110 -11.19 42.85 -16.95
N ALA A 111 -11.07 41.52 -16.96
CA ALA A 111 -10.27 40.81 -15.98
C ALA A 111 -8.85 41.32 -16.12
N ASP A 112 -8.26 41.69 -15.00
CA ASP A 112 -6.84 41.98 -14.88
C ASP A 112 -6.07 40.82 -15.55
N GLY A 113 -5.32 41.09 -16.61
CA GLY A 113 -4.79 40.04 -17.49
C GLY A 113 -3.89 39.04 -16.75
N PHE A 114 -3.91 37.77 -17.18
CA PHE A 114 -3.01 36.75 -16.67
C PHE A 114 -1.55 37.17 -16.87
N SER A 115 -0.74 37.06 -15.81
CA SER A 115 0.71 37.18 -15.86
C SER A 115 1.30 36.13 -14.92
N GLN A 116 2.44 35.55 -15.30
CA GLN A 116 3.09 34.50 -14.51
C GLN A 116 3.36 34.94 -13.06
N GLU A 117 3.86 36.16 -12.86
CA GLU A 117 4.15 36.70 -11.52
C GLU A 117 2.89 36.83 -10.63
N LYS A 118 1.76 37.31 -11.20
CA LYS A 118 0.49 37.35 -10.47
C LYS A 118 0.01 35.94 -10.11
N TRP A 119 0.14 34.98 -11.03
CA TRP A 119 -0.25 33.58 -10.77
C TRP A 119 0.56 32.97 -9.63
N GLU A 120 1.88 33.16 -9.64
CA GLU A 120 2.78 32.69 -8.57
C GLU A 120 2.43 33.33 -7.21
N ARG A 121 2.07 34.63 -7.20
CA ARG A 121 1.61 35.31 -5.99
C ARG A 121 0.29 34.76 -5.47
N GLU A 122 -0.67 34.42 -6.33
CA GLU A 122 -1.93 33.79 -5.94
C GLU A 122 -1.69 32.36 -5.41
N LEU A 123 -0.78 31.59 -6.01
CA LEU A 123 -0.36 30.28 -5.49
C LEU A 123 0.25 30.42 -4.08
N LEU A 124 1.17 31.38 -3.89
CA LEU A 124 1.77 31.64 -2.59
C LEU A 124 0.71 32.04 -1.55
N THR A 125 -0.25 32.88 -1.95
CA THR A 125 -1.37 33.29 -1.09
C THR A 125 -2.23 32.09 -0.71
N LEU A 126 -2.56 31.21 -1.66
CA LEU A 126 -3.29 29.97 -1.38
C LEU A 126 -2.57 29.12 -0.35
N LEU A 127 -1.28 28.84 -0.56
CA LEU A 127 -0.50 27.98 0.33
C LEU A 127 -0.36 28.56 1.74
N THR A 128 -0.09 29.86 1.86
CA THR A 128 0.12 30.53 3.14
C THR A 128 -1.17 30.78 3.92
N VAL A 129 -2.22 31.29 3.26
CA VAL A 129 -3.51 31.60 3.91
C VAL A 129 -4.25 30.33 4.28
N ALA A 130 -4.28 29.32 3.39
CA ALA A 130 -4.94 28.05 3.66
C ALA A 130 -4.07 27.06 4.47
N ARG A 131 -2.81 27.43 4.77
CA ARG A 131 -1.83 26.62 5.51
C ARG A 131 -1.65 25.24 4.88
N LEU A 132 -1.50 25.22 3.55
CA LEU A 132 -1.34 24.01 2.77
C LEU A 132 0.16 23.71 2.55
N PRO A 133 0.54 22.43 2.42
CA PRO A 133 1.93 22.05 2.16
C PRO A 133 2.40 22.55 0.79
N PHE A 134 3.70 22.90 0.67
CA PHE A 134 4.23 23.47 -0.58
C PHE A 134 4.20 22.44 -1.71
N ARG A 135 4.39 21.14 -1.45
CA ARG A 135 4.35 20.11 -2.51
C ARG A 135 2.96 19.92 -3.13
N LEU A 136 1.90 20.52 -2.57
CA LEU A 136 0.58 20.49 -3.20
C LEU A 136 0.63 20.98 -4.65
N ILE A 137 1.44 22.00 -4.95
CA ILE A 137 1.55 22.55 -6.31
C ILE A 137 2.28 21.62 -7.28
N GLU A 138 3.06 20.67 -6.79
CA GLU A 138 3.76 19.62 -7.56
C GLU A 138 2.89 18.37 -7.73
N HIS A 139 1.80 18.25 -6.95
CA HIS A 139 0.99 17.05 -6.94
C HIS A 139 0.25 16.84 -8.28
N PRO A 140 0.33 15.66 -8.92
CA PRO A 140 -0.25 15.43 -10.25
C PRO A 140 -1.75 15.74 -10.35
N THR A 141 -2.52 15.50 -9.29
CA THR A 141 -3.97 15.82 -9.29
C THR A 141 -4.24 17.33 -9.26
N PHE A 142 -3.36 18.14 -8.66
CA PHE A 142 -3.45 19.59 -8.70
C PHE A 142 -3.21 20.10 -10.12
N HIS A 143 -2.14 19.62 -10.78
CA HIS A 143 -1.87 19.92 -12.19
C HIS A 143 -3.04 19.52 -13.10
N ARG A 144 -3.60 18.31 -12.91
CA ARG A 144 -4.75 17.84 -13.68
C ARG A 144 -5.99 18.71 -13.47
N LEU A 145 -6.24 19.17 -12.25
CA LEU A 145 -7.35 20.09 -11.95
C LEU A 145 -7.16 21.44 -12.66
N VAL A 146 -5.95 22.00 -12.62
CA VAL A 146 -5.62 23.27 -13.30
C VAL A 146 -5.76 23.13 -14.82
N GLN A 147 -5.21 22.07 -15.41
CA GLN A 147 -5.35 21.78 -16.84
C GLN A 147 -6.81 21.60 -17.26
N MET A 148 -7.61 20.91 -16.45
CA MET A 148 -9.04 20.75 -16.67
C MET A 148 -9.78 22.08 -16.62
N ALA A 149 -9.45 22.95 -15.65
CA ALA A 149 -10.02 24.28 -15.54
C ALA A 149 -9.64 25.18 -16.73
N GLN A 150 -8.40 25.12 -17.21
CA GLN A 150 -7.94 25.85 -18.40
C GLN A 150 -8.66 25.40 -19.68
N SER A 151 -9.00 24.11 -19.77
CA SER A 151 -9.70 23.53 -20.92
C SER A 151 -11.21 23.81 -20.90
N ALA A 152 -11.75 24.41 -19.84
CA ALA A 152 -13.17 24.64 -19.69
C ALA A 152 -13.64 25.79 -20.61
N PRO A 153 -14.76 25.63 -21.34
CA PRO A 153 -15.28 26.66 -22.24
C PRO A 153 -15.78 27.92 -21.50
N LYS A 154 -15.97 27.82 -20.19
CA LYS A 154 -16.34 28.91 -19.26
C LYS A 154 -15.62 28.69 -17.94
N ILE A 155 -15.44 29.78 -17.17
CA ILE A 155 -14.87 29.71 -15.82
C ILE A 155 -15.65 28.66 -15.00
N PRO A 156 -14.97 27.62 -14.47
CA PRO A 156 -15.64 26.57 -13.72
C PRO A 156 -16.16 27.09 -12.37
N GLU A 157 -17.37 26.70 -12.01
CA GLU A 157 -17.96 26.99 -10.70
C GLU A 157 -17.37 26.06 -9.64
N ILE A 158 -16.86 26.63 -8.55
CA ILE A 158 -16.36 25.86 -7.41
C ILE A 158 -17.55 25.51 -6.50
N PRO A 159 -17.92 24.23 -6.37
CA PRO A 159 -19.04 23.84 -5.52
C PRO A 159 -18.69 23.96 -4.02
N SER A 160 -19.72 24.07 -3.18
CA SER A 160 -19.54 24.09 -1.72
C SER A 160 -18.94 22.79 -1.18
N ALA A 161 -18.28 22.84 -0.03
CA ALA A 161 -17.77 21.66 0.68
C ALA A 161 -18.86 20.61 0.95
N LYS A 162 -20.08 21.05 1.27
CA LYS A 162 -21.25 20.17 1.45
C LYS A 162 -21.61 19.45 0.14
N THR A 163 -21.55 20.16 -0.98
CA THR A 163 -21.79 19.57 -2.31
C THR A 163 -20.71 18.55 -2.66
N ILE A 164 -19.44 18.84 -2.40
CA ILE A 164 -18.34 17.89 -2.64
C ILE A 164 -18.48 16.65 -1.77
N ARG A 165 -18.77 16.80 -0.47
CA ARG A 165 -19.00 15.65 0.43
C ARG A 165 -20.18 14.79 -0.04
N ARG A 166 -21.27 15.40 -0.48
CA ARG A 166 -22.40 14.66 -1.08
C ARG A 166 -21.98 13.92 -2.35
N ARG A 167 -21.13 14.52 -3.20
CA ARG A 167 -20.61 13.86 -4.40
C ARG A 167 -19.68 12.69 -4.07
N LEU A 168 -18.84 12.83 -3.03
CA LEU A 168 -18.02 11.74 -2.50
C LEU A 168 -18.92 10.56 -2.08
N GLN A 169 -19.93 10.84 -1.26
CA GLN A 169 -20.94 9.86 -0.85
C GLN A 169 -21.58 9.15 -2.04
N SER A 170 -22.07 9.91 -3.02
CA SER A 170 -22.68 9.35 -4.23
C SER A 170 -21.69 8.53 -5.05
N SER A 171 -20.42 8.95 -5.14
CA SER A 171 -19.38 8.22 -5.90
C SER A 171 -19.03 6.89 -5.23
N VAL A 172 -18.92 6.89 -3.89
CA VAL A 172 -18.70 5.67 -3.10
C VAL A 172 -19.91 4.75 -3.21
N GLN A 173 -21.14 5.28 -3.08
CA GLN A 173 -22.37 4.48 -3.22
C GLN A 173 -22.57 3.92 -4.63
N GLN A 174 -22.04 4.60 -5.65
CA GLN A 174 -22.12 4.12 -7.03
C GLN A 174 -21.20 2.93 -7.30
N GLN A 175 -20.31 2.52 -6.36
CA GLN A 175 -19.50 1.29 -6.25
C GLN A 175 -18.97 0.62 -7.55
N GLN A 176 -18.95 1.32 -8.69
CA GLN A 176 -18.79 0.73 -10.01
C GLN A 176 -17.48 -0.05 -10.10
N GLN A 177 -16.39 0.49 -9.56
CA GLN A 177 -15.07 -0.14 -9.61
C GLN A 177 -14.90 -1.33 -8.66
N GLN A 178 -15.51 -1.31 -7.48
CA GLN A 178 -15.48 -2.47 -6.59
C GLN A 178 -16.27 -3.62 -7.19
N GLU A 179 -17.45 -3.32 -7.74
CA GLU A 179 -18.22 -4.28 -8.54
C GLU A 179 -17.43 -4.71 -9.78
N ASP A 180 -16.72 -3.82 -10.47
CA ASP A 180 -15.95 -4.15 -11.67
C ASP A 180 -14.80 -5.11 -11.34
N ILE A 181 -14.10 -4.90 -10.22
CA ILE A 181 -13.08 -5.86 -9.74
C ILE A 181 -13.75 -7.17 -9.33
N LEU A 182 -14.84 -7.13 -8.57
CA LEU A 182 -15.59 -8.34 -8.21
C LEU A 182 -16.20 -9.05 -9.43
N ARG A 183 -16.45 -8.38 -10.55
CA ARG A 183 -16.83 -9.01 -11.83
C ARG A 183 -15.68 -9.77 -12.49
N THR A 184 -14.43 -9.46 -12.14
CA THR A 184 -13.28 -10.26 -12.59
C THR A 184 -13.15 -11.58 -11.83
N LEU A 185 -13.82 -11.73 -10.68
CA LEU A 185 -13.92 -12.98 -9.94
C LEU A 185 -14.65 -14.02 -10.83
N PRO A 186 -14.00 -15.12 -11.23
CA PRO A 186 -14.63 -16.17 -12.05
C PRO A 186 -15.86 -16.75 -11.34
N ASP A 187 -16.90 -17.19 -12.06
CA ASP A 187 -18.18 -17.58 -11.42
C ASP A 187 -18.07 -18.78 -10.48
N ASP A 188 -17.08 -19.65 -10.68
CA ASP A 188 -16.89 -20.93 -10.00
C ASP A 188 -15.79 -20.94 -8.93
N THR A 189 -15.10 -19.82 -8.74
CA THR A 189 -14.06 -19.67 -7.72
C THR A 189 -14.59 -19.14 -6.41
N LYS A 190 -13.78 -19.22 -5.37
CA LYS A 190 -14.08 -18.64 -4.06
C LYS A 190 -13.25 -17.39 -3.80
N ILE A 191 -13.63 -16.66 -2.76
CA ILE A 191 -12.93 -15.46 -2.28
C ILE A 191 -12.41 -15.69 -0.86
N SER A 192 -11.15 -15.32 -0.63
CA SER A 192 -10.56 -15.30 0.70
C SER A 192 -10.65 -13.88 1.28
N ILE A 193 -10.76 -13.76 2.59
CA ILE A 193 -10.92 -12.48 3.28
C ILE A 193 -9.76 -12.30 4.25
N ALA A 194 -9.25 -11.08 4.37
CA ALA A 194 -8.48 -10.67 5.55
C ALA A 194 -9.17 -9.47 6.20
N LEU A 195 -9.20 -9.47 7.52
CA LEU A 195 -9.78 -8.39 8.29
C LEU A 195 -8.92 -8.06 9.50
N ASP A 196 -8.98 -6.80 9.91
CA ASP A 196 -8.33 -6.33 11.12
C ASP A 196 -9.08 -5.09 11.66
N CYS A 197 -8.85 -4.77 12.93
CA CYS A 197 -9.46 -3.65 13.62
C CYS A 197 -8.40 -2.61 13.98
N TRP A 198 -8.67 -1.35 13.66
CA TRP A 198 -7.79 -0.23 13.96
C TRP A 198 -8.51 0.89 14.68
N THR A 199 -7.84 1.49 15.65
CA THR A 199 -8.33 2.69 16.33
C THR A 199 -7.55 3.90 15.83
N SER A 200 -8.28 4.88 15.30
CA SER A 200 -7.71 6.14 14.81
C SER A 200 -7.16 7.01 15.95
N PRO A 201 -6.26 7.96 15.65
CA PRO A 201 -5.79 8.95 16.63
C PRO A 201 -6.91 9.79 17.27
N PHE A 202 -8.10 9.81 16.65
CA PHE A 202 -9.29 10.49 17.16
C PHE A 202 -10.23 9.56 17.93
N THR A 203 -9.73 8.42 18.40
CA THR A 203 -10.46 7.43 19.22
C THR A 203 -11.68 6.80 18.53
N GLN A 204 -11.72 6.85 17.19
CA GLN A 204 -12.73 6.14 16.39
C GLN A 204 -12.15 4.81 15.94
N ALA A 205 -12.86 3.71 16.23
CA ALA A 205 -12.48 2.37 15.82
C ALA A 205 -13.10 2.01 14.46
N PHE A 206 -12.35 1.26 13.65
CA PHE A 206 -12.74 0.82 12.32
C PHE A 206 -12.34 -0.64 12.12
N MET A 207 -13.12 -1.36 11.32
CA MET A 207 -12.81 -2.68 10.81
C MET A 207 -12.63 -2.58 9.31
N ALA A 208 -11.44 -2.95 8.84
CA ALA A 208 -11.16 -3.02 7.42
C ALA A 208 -11.28 -4.48 6.96
N ILE A 209 -11.98 -4.69 5.85
CA ILE A 209 -12.30 -6.00 5.30
C ILE A 209 -11.82 -6.01 3.87
N THR A 210 -10.86 -6.88 3.55
CA THR A 210 -10.26 -6.98 2.22
C THR A 210 -10.49 -8.38 1.65
N GLY A 211 -10.94 -8.45 0.40
CA GLY A 211 -11.12 -9.69 -0.34
C GLY A 211 -9.91 -9.99 -1.22
N TYR A 212 -9.61 -11.27 -1.39
CA TYR A 212 -8.50 -11.81 -2.15
C TYR A 212 -8.98 -12.96 -3.03
N PHE A 213 -8.64 -12.91 -4.31
CA PHE A 213 -8.95 -13.96 -5.28
C PHE A 213 -7.98 -13.93 -6.45
N ILE A 214 -7.96 -15.01 -7.23
CA ILE A 214 -7.18 -15.09 -8.47
C ILE A 214 -8.15 -15.01 -9.64
N ASP A 215 -7.96 -14.03 -10.53
CA ASP A 215 -8.85 -13.83 -11.68
C ASP A 215 -8.62 -14.84 -12.82
N LYS A 216 -9.38 -14.69 -13.92
CA LYS A 216 -9.28 -15.57 -15.11
C LYS A 216 -7.90 -15.51 -15.79
N ASP A 217 -7.17 -14.42 -15.62
CA ASP A 217 -5.85 -14.18 -16.19
C ASP A 217 -4.72 -14.59 -15.21
N TRP A 218 -5.08 -15.30 -14.13
CA TRP A 218 -4.18 -15.71 -13.05
C TRP A 218 -3.47 -14.53 -12.39
N GLN A 219 -4.14 -13.38 -12.30
CA GLN A 219 -3.66 -12.24 -11.53
C GLN A 219 -4.21 -12.31 -10.11
N TYR A 220 -3.32 -12.12 -9.12
CA TYR A 220 -3.72 -11.97 -7.73
C TYR A 220 -4.45 -10.64 -7.55
N ARG A 221 -5.71 -10.69 -7.17
CA ARG A 221 -6.57 -9.51 -6.95
C ARG A 221 -6.80 -9.35 -5.46
N GLU A 222 -6.46 -8.16 -4.98
CA GLU A 222 -6.84 -7.63 -3.67
C GLU A 222 -8.01 -6.66 -3.90
N VAL A 223 -8.97 -6.55 -2.98
CA VAL A 223 -10.07 -5.57 -3.09
C VAL A 223 -10.56 -5.16 -1.71
N LEU A 224 -10.60 -3.85 -1.43
CA LEU A 224 -11.20 -3.34 -0.18
C LEU A 224 -12.73 -3.54 -0.24
N LEU A 225 -13.24 -4.47 0.57
CA LEU A 225 -14.66 -4.80 0.63
C LEU A 225 -15.47 -3.81 1.47
N GLY A 226 -14.89 -3.40 2.60
CA GLY A 226 -15.49 -2.44 3.53
C GLY A 226 -14.45 -1.83 4.49
N PHE A 227 -14.72 -0.60 4.92
CA PHE A 227 -13.96 0.11 5.95
C PHE A 227 -14.95 0.66 6.97
N GLU A 228 -15.44 -0.22 7.84
CA GLU A 228 -16.64 0.04 8.63
C GLU A 228 -16.31 0.62 10.00
N PRO A 229 -16.97 1.71 10.44
CA PRO A 229 -16.82 2.20 11.79
C PRO A 229 -17.39 1.19 12.79
N LEU A 230 -16.64 0.91 13.85
CA LEU A 230 -17.07 0.01 14.91
C LEU A 230 -17.84 0.78 15.99
N HIS A 231 -18.96 0.21 16.41
CA HIS A 231 -19.81 0.74 17.47
C HIS A 231 -20.04 -0.32 18.54
N GLY A 232 -19.99 0.08 19.81
CA GLY A 232 -20.20 -0.82 20.94
C GLY A 232 -19.00 -1.71 21.25
N SER A 233 -19.25 -2.92 21.75
CA SER A 233 -18.21 -3.87 22.12
C SER A 233 -17.57 -4.51 20.88
N HIS A 234 -16.25 -4.68 20.89
CA HIS A 234 -15.51 -5.38 19.83
C HIS A 234 -15.55 -6.91 20.02
N SER A 235 -16.75 -7.44 20.33
CA SER A 235 -16.95 -8.88 20.50
C SER A 235 -16.93 -9.58 19.14
N GLY A 236 -16.53 -10.87 19.12
CA GLY A 236 -16.52 -11.66 17.89
C GLY A 236 -17.87 -11.69 17.17
N ALA A 237 -18.97 -11.76 17.93
CA ALA A 237 -20.33 -11.73 17.38
C ALA A 237 -20.67 -10.40 16.69
N ASN A 238 -20.25 -9.26 17.27
CA ASN A 238 -20.48 -7.94 16.65
C ASN A 238 -19.68 -7.81 15.35
N LEU A 239 -18.40 -8.19 15.38
CA LEU A 239 -17.55 -8.20 14.19
C LEU A 239 -18.09 -9.14 13.10
N SER A 240 -18.64 -10.29 13.49
CA SER A 240 -19.29 -11.23 12.58
C SER A 240 -20.52 -10.63 11.91
N SER A 241 -21.35 -9.87 12.63
CA SER A 241 -22.53 -9.22 12.06
C SER A 241 -22.12 -8.19 11.00
N ILE A 242 -21.11 -7.37 11.29
CA ILE A 242 -20.61 -6.35 10.36
C ILE A 242 -20.02 -7.02 9.11
N LEU A 243 -19.24 -8.09 9.29
CA LEU A 243 -18.71 -8.84 8.17
C LEU A 243 -19.84 -9.44 7.31
N LEU A 244 -20.84 -10.08 7.92
CA LEU A 244 -21.97 -10.66 7.21
C LEU A 244 -22.74 -9.61 6.38
N ASP A 245 -22.99 -8.43 6.94
CA ASP A 245 -23.66 -7.33 6.23
C ASP A 245 -22.89 -6.91 4.97
N ILE A 246 -21.55 -6.86 5.06
CA ILE A 246 -20.69 -6.55 3.91
C ILE A 246 -20.72 -7.68 2.87
N LEU A 247 -20.71 -8.95 3.30
CA LEU A 247 -20.80 -10.09 2.39
C LEU A 247 -22.13 -10.12 1.63
N LEU A 248 -23.25 -9.94 2.34
CA LEU A 248 -24.59 -9.88 1.77
C LEU A 248 -24.76 -8.69 0.82
N LYS A 249 -24.19 -7.53 1.17
CA LYS A 249 -24.18 -6.34 0.32
C LYS A 249 -23.53 -6.63 -1.04
N HIS A 250 -22.46 -7.41 -1.04
CA HIS A 250 -21.72 -7.78 -2.26
C HIS A 250 -22.20 -9.09 -2.91
N LYS A 251 -23.12 -9.83 -2.28
CA LYS A 251 -23.65 -11.13 -2.74
C LYS A 251 -22.55 -12.18 -2.90
N ILE A 252 -21.65 -12.26 -1.93
CA ILE A 252 -20.49 -13.17 -1.93
C ILE A 252 -20.44 -14.06 -0.68
N GLU A 253 -21.47 -14.05 0.16
CA GLU A 253 -21.58 -14.80 1.41
C GLU A 253 -21.32 -16.30 1.23
N ASP A 254 -21.87 -16.91 0.17
CA ASP A 254 -21.71 -18.32 -0.13
C ASP A 254 -20.40 -18.65 -0.88
N ARG A 255 -19.60 -17.62 -1.18
CA ARG A 255 -18.36 -17.75 -1.95
C ARG A 255 -17.12 -17.61 -1.09
N VAL A 256 -17.26 -17.35 0.21
CA VAL A 256 -16.12 -17.19 1.11
C VAL A 256 -15.42 -18.53 1.33
N PHE A 257 -14.10 -18.56 1.14
CA PHE A 257 -13.26 -19.74 1.37
C PHE A 257 -12.57 -19.71 2.73
N ALA A 258 -11.82 -18.64 3.00
CA ALA A 258 -11.00 -18.50 4.18
C ALA A 258 -11.07 -17.08 4.75
N ILE A 259 -10.86 -16.94 6.06
CA ILE A 259 -10.82 -15.66 6.77
C ILE A 259 -9.52 -15.59 7.55
N THR A 260 -8.67 -14.64 7.15
CA THR A 260 -7.37 -14.35 7.74
C THR A 260 -7.53 -13.27 8.81
N THR A 261 -7.10 -13.57 10.03
CA THR A 261 -7.28 -12.68 11.21
C THR A 261 -6.04 -12.69 12.08
N ASP A 262 -5.89 -11.69 12.96
CA ASP A 262 -4.90 -11.76 14.02
C ASP A 262 -5.20 -12.91 15.01
N ASN A 263 -4.27 -13.14 15.94
CA ASN A 263 -4.36 -14.24 16.90
C ASN A 263 -5.21 -13.92 18.13
N ALA A 264 -6.02 -12.85 18.12
CA ALA A 264 -6.91 -12.53 19.22
C ALA A 264 -8.05 -13.57 19.35
N SER A 265 -8.42 -13.87 20.59
CA SER A 265 -9.40 -14.92 20.91
C SER A 265 -10.82 -14.63 20.40
N ASN A 266 -11.19 -13.35 20.28
CA ASN A 266 -12.48 -12.93 19.74
C ASN A 266 -12.68 -13.30 18.26
N ASN A 267 -11.60 -13.49 17.49
CA ASN A 267 -11.71 -13.87 16.08
C ASN A 267 -12.16 -15.32 15.88
N GLN A 268 -11.91 -16.21 16.84
CA GLN A 268 -12.47 -17.55 16.78
C GLN A 268 -13.99 -17.48 16.88
N THR A 269 -14.50 -16.73 17.87
CA THR A 269 -15.93 -16.48 18.02
C THR A 269 -16.54 -15.79 16.80
N LEU A 270 -15.80 -14.89 16.13
CA LEU A 270 -16.23 -14.24 14.88
C LEU A 270 -16.50 -15.28 13.79
N VAL A 271 -15.52 -16.15 13.51
CA VAL A 271 -15.65 -17.15 12.43
C VAL A 271 -16.73 -18.18 12.76
N ASP A 272 -16.81 -18.62 14.02
CA ASP A 272 -17.83 -19.59 14.46
C ASP A 272 -19.25 -19.00 14.34
N THR A 273 -19.43 -17.72 14.70
CA THR A 273 -20.72 -17.02 14.56
C THR A 273 -21.08 -16.84 13.08
N LEU A 274 -20.12 -16.50 12.23
CA LEU A 274 -20.35 -16.34 10.80
C LEU A 274 -20.71 -17.68 10.14
N GLN A 275 -20.01 -18.75 10.51
CA GLN A 275 -20.27 -20.11 10.00
C GLN A 275 -21.70 -20.58 10.31
N GLN A 276 -22.30 -20.15 11.42
CA GLN A 276 -23.69 -20.44 11.77
C GLN A 276 -24.70 -19.61 10.96
N ALA A 277 -24.28 -18.50 10.36
CA ALA A 277 -25.16 -17.57 9.64
C ALA A 277 -25.16 -17.79 8.11
N ILE A 278 -24.15 -18.47 7.56
CA ILE A 278 -24.04 -18.78 6.13
C ILE A 278 -24.58 -20.18 5.80
N SER A 279 -24.75 -20.49 4.51
CA SER A 279 -25.21 -21.81 4.05
C SER A 279 -24.36 -22.97 4.60
N GLU A 280 -25.02 -24.08 4.96
CA GLU A 280 -24.36 -25.31 5.45
C GLU A 280 -23.38 -25.90 4.43
N ASP A 281 -23.59 -25.63 3.13
CA ASP A 281 -22.68 -26.06 2.05
C ASP A 281 -21.36 -25.28 2.04
N THR A 282 -21.31 -24.12 2.70
CA THR A 282 -20.13 -23.26 2.75
C THR A 282 -19.36 -23.50 4.03
N THR A 283 -18.18 -24.11 3.88
CA THR A 283 -17.22 -24.32 4.96
C THR A 283 -16.20 -23.19 4.97
N LEU A 284 -16.11 -22.46 6.09
CA LEU A 284 -15.10 -21.43 6.34
C LEU A 284 -13.84 -22.03 6.98
N ILE A 285 -12.69 -21.51 6.55
CA ILE A 285 -11.39 -21.82 7.14
C ILE A 285 -10.84 -20.55 7.81
N ARG A 286 -10.56 -20.60 9.11
CA ARG A 286 -9.83 -19.52 9.78
C ARG A 286 -8.34 -19.70 9.54
N VAL A 287 -7.67 -18.61 9.15
CA VAL A 287 -6.23 -18.55 8.89
C VAL A 287 -5.62 -17.54 9.86
N PRO A 288 -4.76 -17.98 10.79
CA PRO A 288 -4.03 -17.06 11.66
C PRO A 288 -2.97 -16.27 10.89
N CYS A 289 -2.82 -14.97 11.21
CA CYS A 289 -1.81 -14.11 10.59
C CYS A 289 -0.38 -14.53 10.97
N LEU A 290 0.42 -14.96 10.00
CA LEU A 290 1.80 -15.39 10.23
C LEU A 290 2.70 -14.26 10.75
N ALA A 291 2.55 -13.03 10.23
CA ALA A 291 3.33 -11.88 10.71
C ALA A 291 3.10 -11.62 12.22
N HIS A 292 1.86 -11.83 12.70
CA HIS A 292 1.55 -11.72 14.12
C HIS A 292 2.20 -12.86 14.93
N VAL A 293 2.26 -14.08 14.40
CA VAL A 293 2.98 -15.20 15.06
C VAL A 293 4.48 -14.90 15.19
N ILE A 294 5.12 -14.41 14.12
CA ILE A 294 6.54 -14.03 14.12
C ILE A 294 6.79 -12.96 15.20
N GLN A 295 5.91 -11.96 15.27
CA GLN A 295 6.00 -10.90 16.28
C GLN A 295 5.75 -11.40 17.70
N LEU A 296 4.85 -12.37 17.91
CA LEU A 296 4.63 -12.97 19.22
C LEU A 296 5.86 -13.76 19.71
N SER A 297 6.50 -14.53 18.83
CA SER A 297 7.76 -15.22 19.15
C SER A 297 8.88 -14.23 19.51
N LEU A 298 9.02 -13.15 18.74
CA LEU A 298 9.98 -12.08 19.04
C LEU A 298 9.67 -11.36 20.36
N ASN A 299 8.39 -11.10 20.65
CA ASN A 299 7.99 -10.48 21.92
C ASN A 299 8.27 -11.40 23.12
N GLU A 300 8.13 -12.71 22.96
CA GLU A 300 8.50 -13.69 24.00
C GLU A 300 10.01 -13.64 24.27
N LEU A 301 10.82 -13.60 23.19
CA LEU A 301 12.27 -13.43 23.26
C LEU A 301 12.64 -12.17 24.06
N LEU A 302 12.13 -11.02 23.63
CA LEU A 302 12.43 -9.73 24.27
C LEU A 302 11.86 -9.65 25.70
N GLY A 303 10.72 -10.29 25.94
CA GLY A 303 10.07 -10.36 27.26
C GLY A 303 10.92 -11.10 28.28
N HIS A 304 11.49 -12.25 27.89
CA HIS A 304 12.40 -13.03 28.73
C HIS A 304 13.70 -12.29 29.05
N ILE A 305 14.20 -11.47 28.13
CA ILE A 305 15.36 -10.59 28.35
C ILE A 305 14.98 -9.38 29.22
N LYS A 306 13.69 -9.22 29.62
CA LYS A 306 13.15 -8.02 30.29
C LYS A 306 13.38 -6.75 29.49
N ALA A 307 13.33 -6.91 28.17
CA ALA A 307 13.69 -5.91 27.20
C ALA A 307 12.51 -5.47 26.34
N CYS A 308 11.26 -5.78 26.68
CA CYS A 308 10.12 -5.21 25.95
C CYS A 308 9.98 -3.71 26.19
N PRO A 309 9.73 -2.90 25.13
CA PRO A 309 9.38 -1.49 25.31
C PRO A 309 8.08 -1.38 26.10
N GLN A 310 8.05 -0.46 27.07
CA GLN A 310 6.87 -0.20 27.89
C GLN A 310 5.98 0.91 27.33
N ASN A 311 6.51 1.71 26.41
CA ASN A 311 5.86 2.88 25.83
C ASN A 311 4.98 2.52 24.63
N GLU A 312 3.76 3.07 24.61
CA GLU A 312 2.82 2.95 23.49
C GLU A 312 3.07 3.99 22.38
N SER A 313 3.81 5.06 22.70
CA SER A 313 4.23 6.12 21.78
C SER A 313 5.63 6.63 22.12
N THR A 314 6.24 7.42 21.24
CA THR A 314 7.57 8.00 21.45
C THR A 314 7.56 8.96 22.64
N GLU A 315 8.47 8.77 23.58
CA GLU A 315 8.60 9.64 24.74
C GLU A 315 9.34 10.92 24.39
N THR A 316 8.82 12.05 24.86
CA THR A 316 9.33 13.38 24.55
C THR A 316 9.96 14.08 25.76
N GLN A 317 9.90 13.46 26.95
CA GLN A 317 10.35 14.07 28.20
C GLN A 317 11.43 13.23 28.87
N TRP A 318 12.48 13.92 29.35
CA TRP A 318 13.51 13.32 30.18
C TRP A 318 13.28 13.70 31.65
N THR A 319 13.08 12.71 32.52
CA THR A 319 12.73 12.92 33.94
C THR A 319 13.89 12.58 34.88
N GLU A 320 13.88 13.14 36.09
CA GLU A 320 14.89 12.86 37.11
C GLU A 320 14.89 11.38 37.53
N GLN A 321 13.72 10.74 37.57
CA GLN A 321 13.60 9.30 37.82
C GLN A 321 14.36 8.49 36.76
N ARG A 322 14.31 8.89 35.49
CA ARG A 322 15.10 8.25 34.41
C ARG A 322 16.60 8.49 34.57
N SER A 323 17.01 9.69 34.98
CA SER A 323 18.42 9.96 35.34
C SER A 323 18.92 9.01 36.43
N GLN A 324 18.11 8.76 37.45
CA GLN A 324 18.44 7.82 38.52
C GLN A 324 18.49 6.37 38.03
N SER A 325 17.54 5.96 37.19
CA SER A 325 17.56 4.63 36.58
C SER A 325 18.77 4.41 35.67
N ALA A 326 19.14 5.38 34.84
CA ALA A 326 20.33 5.31 33.99
C ALA A 326 21.61 5.15 34.83
N ARG A 327 21.77 5.93 35.89
CA ARG A 327 22.90 5.78 36.83
C ARG A 327 22.93 4.43 37.54
N ALA A 328 21.76 3.86 37.85
CA ALA A 328 21.65 2.55 38.47
C ALA A 328 21.96 1.38 37.52
N ASN A 329 21.92 1.61 36.20
CA ASN A 329 22.21 0.58 35.19
C ASN A 329 23.72 0.36 34.99
N ILE A 330 24.58 1.31 35.37
CA ILE A 330 26.04 1.23 35.24
C ILE A 330 26.62 -0.05 35.89
N THR A 331 25.97 -0.55 36.94
CA THR A 331 26.50 -1.66 37.76
C THR A 331 26.06 -3.04 37.29
N LYS A 332 25.37 -3.17 36.15
CA LYS A 332 24.75 -4.42 35.71
C LYS A 332 25.10 -4.80 34.27
N GLU A 333 25.83 -5.90 34.11
CA GLU A 333 26.29 -6.46 32.82
C GLU A 333 25.23 -7.33 32.10
N ASP A 334 23.95 -6.96 32.18
CA ASP A 334 22.85 -7.71 31.54
C ASP A 334 22.35 -7.01 30.25
N ILE A 335 21.91 -7.79 29.26
CA ILE A 335 21.37 -7.31 27.96
C ILE A 335 20.23 -6.30 28.12
N ALA A 336 19.41 -6.50 29.16
CA ALA A 336 18.33 -5.59 29.49
C ALA A 336 18.82 -4.15 29.68
N ASN A 337 20.01 -3.98 30.27
CA ASN A 337 20.57 -2.66 30.54
C ASN A 337 21.16 -2.04 29.29
N THR A 338 21.83 -2.81 28.44
CA THR A 338 22.30 -2.33 27.11
C THR A 338 21.14 -1.78 26.28
N LEU A 339 20.01 -2.50 26.22
CA LEU A 339 18.81 -2.01 25.56
C LEU A 339 18.19 -0.80 26.27
N SER A 340 18.21 -0.77 27.60
CA SER A 340 17.78 0.40 28.38
C SER A 340 18.65 1.63 28.09
N ASN A 341 19.96 1.47 27.97
CA ASN A 341 20.93 2.53 27.69
C ASN A 341 20.71 3.12 26.29
N ILE A 342 20.50 2.28 25.27
CA ILE A 342 20.15 2.73 23.91
C ILE A 342 18.83 3.50 23.89
N ARG A 343 17.80 2.99 24.58
CA ARG A 343 16.52 3.71 24.71
C ARG A 343 16.71 5.05 25.41
N ASN A 344 17.45 5.05 26.51
CA ASN A 344 17.73 6.26 27.27
C ASN A 344 18.47 7.28 26.40
N LEU A 345 19.47 6.87 25.61
CA LEU A 345 20.17 7.73 24.65
C LEU A 345 19.21 8.33 23.65
N ALA A 346 18.34 7.50 23.05
CA ALA A 346 17.37 7.97 22.08
C ALA A 346 16.36 8.95 22.68
N ILE A 347 15.88 8.73 23.91
CA ILE A 347 14.99 9.67 24.60
C ILE A 347 15.76 10.95 24.97
N TYR A 348 16.97 10.83 25.52
CA TYR A 348 17.75 11.96 25.99
C TYR A 348 18.13 12.91 24.84
N VAL A 349 18.62 12.37 23.73
CA VAL A 349 18.95 13.18 22.53
C VAL A 349 17.70 13.88 22.02
N ASN A 350 16.58 13.16 21.89
CA ASN A 350 15.36 13.70 21.28
C ASN A 350 14.52 14.61 22.21
N ALA A 351 14.76 14.58 23.52
CA ALA A 351 13.99 15.36 24.50
C ALA A 351 14.31 16.87 24.54
N SER A 352 15.33 17.35 23.81
CA SER A 352 15.63 18.80 23.71
C SER A 352 16.07 19.18 22.31
N PRO A 353 15.54 20.28 21.75
CA PRO A 353 16.02 20.82 20.48
C PRO A 353 17.53 21.10 20.46
N GLN A 354 18.09 21.59 21.56
CA GLN A 354 19.53 21.87 21.68
C GLN A 354 20.35 20.58 21.64
N ARG A 355 19.91 19.53 22.37
CA ARG A 355 20.56 18.20 22.34
C ARG A 355 20.51 17.60 20.94
N ARG A 356 19.37 17.72 20.26
CA ARG A 356 19.22 17.30 18.85
C ARG A 356 20.17 18.06 17.94
N GLU A 357 20.29 19.38 18.10
CA GLU A 357 21.19 20.21 17.29
C GLU A 357 22.66 19.84 17.51
N THR A 358 23.09 19.67 18.77
CA THR A 358 24.44 19.18 19.08
C THR A 358 24.69 17.82 18.42
N PHE A 359 23.80 16.85 18.61
CA PHE A 359 23.94 15.52 18.00
C PHE A 359 23.93 15.57 16.46
N TYR A 360 23.15 16.49 15.87
CA TYR A 360 23.15 16.75 14.43
C TYR A 360 24.51 17.30 13.94
N ASN A 361 25.13 18.17 14.72
CA ASN A 361 26.39 18.84 14.37
C ASN A 361 27.60 17.90 14.50
N LEU A 362 27.53 16.88 15.35
CA LEU A 362 28.55 15.82 15.44
C LEU A 362 28.61 14.94 14.18
N GLN A 363 27.57 14.93 13.35
CA GLN A 363 27.46 14.10 12.15
C GLN A 363 27.98 14.81 10.89
N GLY A 364 28.48 14.03 9.92
CA GLY A 364 29.02 14.50 8.63
C GLY A 364 27.97 14.99 7.61
N GLU A 365 28.40 15.32 6.38
CA GLU A 365 27.56 16.06 5.41
C GLU A 365 26.52 15.23 4.62
N THR A 366 26.65 13.91 4.55
CA THR A 366 25.87 13.09 3.60
C THR A 366 24.46 12.73 4.07
N THR A 367 24.31 12.27 5.33
CA THR A 367 23.02 12.01 6.00
C THR A 367 23.21 12.15 7.51
N LYS A 368 22.26 12.80 8.20
CA LYS A 368 22.37 13.12 9.64
C LYS A 368 21.23 12.50 10.45
N PRO A 369 21.18 11.16 10.56
CA PRO A 369 20.14 10.47 11.31
C PRO A 369 20.05 10.86 12.77
N MET A 370 18.82 10.83 13.30
CA MET A 370 18.59 10.89 14.74
C MET A 370 18.45 9.48 15.32
N PRO A 371 18.81 9.28 16.61
CA PRO A 371 18.51 8.03 17.31
C PRO A 371 17.01 7.74 17.30
N LEU A 372 16.64 6.47 17.07
CA LEU A 372 15.24 6.02 17.09
C LEU A 372 14.87 5.45 18.45
N GLN A 373 13.61 5.61 18.84
CA GLN A 373 13.03 4.96 20.01
C GLN A 373 12.18 3.78 19.54
N ASP A 374 12.27 2.64 20.23
CA ASP A 374 11.36 1.54 20.00
C ASP A 374 9.99 1.78 20.67
N VAL A 375 8.95 1.17 20.10
CA VAL A 375 7.55 1.39 20.50
C VAL A 375 6.81 0.07 20.45
N LYS A 376 6.14 -0.28 21.55
CA LYS A 376 5.46 -1.59 21.71
C LYS A 376 4.46 -1.89 20.59
N THR A 377 3.79 -0.87 20.08
CA THR A 377 2.72 -0.98 19.06
C THR A 377 3.23 -0.90 17.62
N ARG A 378 4.52 -0.64 17.39
CA ARG A 378 5.14 -0.62 16.06
C ARG A 378 6.02 -1.85 15.89
N TRP A 379 5.60 -2.76 15.02
CA TRP A 379 6.39 -3.93 14.64
C TRP A 379 7.78 -3.49 14.16
N ASN A 380 8.78 -4.33 14.36
CA ASN A 380 10.17 -4.06 13.94
C ASN A 380 10.89 -2.88 14.61
N SER A 381 10.23 -2.13 15.49
CA SER A 381 10.80 -0.91 16.09
C SER A 381 12.08 -1.16 16.91
N THR A 382 12.17 -2.29 17.62
CA THR A 382 13.38 -2.68 18.35
C THR A 382 14.56 -2.97 17.41
N PHE A 383 14.34 -3.69 16.30
CA PHE A 383 15.39 -3.95 15.31
C PHE A 383 15.88 -2.66 14.66
N LEU A 384 14.95 -1.79 14.22
CA LEU A 384 15.29 -0.50 13.62
C LEU A 384 16.04 0.41 14.61
N MET A 385 15.64 0.43 15.89
CA MET A 385 16.37 1.15 16.94
C MET A 385 17.80 0.67 17.07
N LEU A 386 18.02 -0.65 17.17
CA LEU A 386 19.36 -1.24 17.30
C LEU A 386 20.21 -0.96 16.06
N ARG A 387 19.63 -1.10 14.87
CA ARG A 387 20.31 -0.88 13.60
C ARG A 387 20.76 0.57 13.46
N ARG A 388 19.87 1.51 13.83
CA ARG A 388 20.18 2.94 13.87
C ARG A 388 21.24 3.26 14.90
N ALA A 389 21.13 2.72 16.11
CA ALA A 389 22.09 2.92 17.18
C ALA A 389 23.49 2.44 16.76
N LYS A 390 23.59 1.29 16.09
CA LYS A 390 24.86 0.79 15.56
C LYS A 390 25.47 1.73 14.51
N ARG A 391 24.67 2.26 13.58
CA ARG A 391 25.12 3.27 12.59
C ARG A 391 25.62 4.55 13.26
N LEU A 392 25.04 4.91 14.41
CA LEU A 392 25.37 6.11 15.18
C LEU A 392 26.44 5.91 16.26
N ARG A 393 27.04 4.72 16.38
CA ARG A 393 27.98 4.33 17.44
C ARG A 393 29.10 5.36 17.66
N SER A 394 29.73 5.84 16.58
CA SER A 394 30.85 6.79 16.65
C SER A 394 30.48 8.16 17.21
N PHE A 395 29.20 8.52 17.22
CA PHE A 395 28.71 9.83 17.68
C PHE A 395 28.20 9.81 19.13
N PHE A 396 27.91 8.62 19.70
CA PHE A 396 27.42 8.54 21.08
C PHE A 396 28.48 8.93 22.11
N GLN A 397 29.73 8.49 21.94
CA GLN A 397 30.80 8.86 22.87
C GLN A 397 31.04 10.37 22.92
N PRO A 398 31.29 11.08 21.79
CA PRO A 398 31.49 12.53 21.82
C PRO A 398 30.28 13.29 22.39
N PHE A 399 29.05 12.82 22.11
CA PHE A 399 27.84 13.44 22.65
C PHE A 399 27.73 13.28 24.17
N CYS A 400 28.00 12.08 24.70
CA CYS A 400 27.98 11.83 26.13
C CYS A 400 29.06 12.62 26.88
N ASP A 401 30.23 12.81 26.25
CA ASP A 401 31.31 13.62 26.80
C ASP A 401 30.91 15.10 26.91
N GLU A 402 30.23 15.66 25.89
CA GLU A 402 29.77 17.05 25.88
C GLU A 402 28.69 17.34 26.95
N TYR A 403 27.80 16.38 27.21
CA TYR A 403 26.71 16.52 28.19
C TYR A 403 27.01 15.92 29.57
N GLU A 404 28.25 15.50 29.81
CA GLU A 404 28.70 14.88 31.07
C GLU A 404 27.82 13.68 31.48
N ARG A 405 27.50 12.79 30.52
CA ARG A 405 26.68 11.58 30.71
C ARG A 405 27.47 10.27 30.49
N PRO A 406 28.49 9.97 31.32
CA PRO A 406 29.21 8.70 31.23
C PRO A 406 28.31 7.51 31.57
N ASP A 407 27.20 7.73 32.26
CA ASP A 407 26.20 6.72 32.64
C ASP A 407 25.44 6.11 31.46
N MET A 408 25.61 6.67 30.25
CA MET A 408 24.89 6.25 29.04
C MET A 408 25.83 5.81 27.92
N VAL A 409 27.14 5.81 28.16
CA VAL A 409 28.14 5.32 27.22
C VAL A 409 28.08 3.80 27.20
N LEU A 410 28.04 3.23 25.98
CA LEU A 410 28.11 1.78 25.80
C LEU A 410 29.55 1.30 25.65
N ASP A 411 29.93 0.29 26.42
CA ASP A 411 31.23 -0.38 26.28
C ASP A 411 31.28 -1.38 25.10
N ASP A 412 32.45 -1.95 24.84
CA ASP A 412 32.64 -2.90 23.73
C ASP A 412 31.83 -4.19 23.89
N GLU A 413 31.57 -4.64 25.12
CA GLU A 413 30.77 -5.84 25.39
C GLU A 413 29.28 -5.55 25.13
N GLU A 414 28.78 -4.39 25.56
CA GLU A 414 27.43 -3.93 25.24
C GLU A 414 27.23 -3.80 23.71
N TRP A 415 28.25 -3.31 22.97
CA TRP A 415 28.18 -3.28 21.51
C TRP A 415 28.18 -4.68 20.87
N ARG A 416 28.85 -5.68 21.47
CA ARG A 416 28.74 -7.09 21.03
C ARG A 416 27.34 -7.63 21.29
N GLN A 417 26.72 -7.29 22.42
CA GLN A 417 25.33 -7.67 22.70
C GLN A 417 24.37 -7.06 21.67
N VAL A 418 24.59 -5.82 21.25
CA VAL A 418 23.83 -5.18 20.15
C VAL A 418 24.00 -5.93 18.83
N ASP A 419 25.23 -6.34 18.49
CA ASP A 419 25.49 -7.09 17.26
C ASP A 419 24.79 -8.45 17.26
N TYR A 420 24.84 -9.15 18.40
CA TYR A 420 24.15 -10.42 18.55
C TYR A 420 22.62 -10.26 18.49
N LEU A 421 22.07 -9.24 19.13
CA LEU A 421 20.63 -8.94 19.05
C LEU A 421 20.19 -8.62 17.61
N LEU A 422 20.99 -7.85 16.86
CA LEU A 422 20.72 -7.58 15.45
C LEU A 422 20.68 -8.87 14.64
N PHE A 423 21.66 -9.75 14.82
CA PHE A 423 21.69 -11.05 14.15
C PHE A 423 20.47 -11.92 14.50
N ILE A 424 20.12 -12.01 15.79
CA ILE A 424 18.98 -12.81 16.23
C ILE A 424 17.66 -12.28 15.67
N THR A 425 17.47 -10.97 15.68
CA THR A 425 16.20 -10.34 15.30
C THR A 425 16.08 -10.06 13.80
N GLN A 426 17.16 -10.17 13.03
CA GLN A 426 17.17 -9.90 11.59
C GLN A 426 16.21 -10.79 10.78
N PRO A 427 16.18 -12.13 10.92
CA PRO A 427 15.23 -12.94 10.14
C PRO A 427 13.76 -12.61 10.44
N PHE A 428 13.44 -12.27 11.70
CA PHE A 428 12.09 -11.83 12.10
C PHE A 428 11.71 -10.53 11.37
N PHE A 429 12.65 -9.59 11.31
CA PHE A 429 12.48 -8.34 10.56
C PHE A 429 12.30 -8.60 9.07
N ASP A 430 13.21 -9.37 8.46
CA ASP A 430 13.21 -9.63 7.02
C ASP A 430 11.89 -10.29 6.56
N PHE A 431 11.42 -11.33 7.27
CA PHE A 431 10.18 -12.01 6.92
C PHE A 431 8.94 -11.13 7.14
N THR A 432 8.85 -10.39 8.25
CA THR A 432 7.68 -9.52 8.49
C THR A 432 7.60 -8.40 7.46
N VAL A 433 8.74 -7.81 7.10
CA VAL A 433 8.81 -6.75 6.07
C VAL A 433 8.45 -7.31 4.70
N GLU A 434 9.00 -8.46 4.30
CA GLU A 434 8.72 -9.02 2.97
C GLU A 434 7.25 -9.47 2.83
N LEU A 435 6.69 -10.11 3.87
CA LEU A 435 5.27 -10.46 3.93
C LEU A 435 4.36 -9.22 3.89
N SER A 436 4.81 -8.08 4.43
CA SER A 436 4.03 -6.82 4.40
C SER A 436 4.00 -6.15 3.03
N LYS A 437 5.07 -6.32 2.24
CA LYS A 437 5.24 -5.74 0.90
C LYS A 437 4.54 -6.56 -0.17
N THR A 438 4.55 -7.88 -0.02
CA THR A 438 4.08 -8.83 -1.03
C THR A 438 2.61 -8.56 -1.43
N ARG A 439 2.35 -8.58 -2.75
CA ARG A 439 1.01 -8.46 -3.37
C ARG A 439 0.66 -9.69 -4.20
N ASP A 440 1.23 -10.84 -3.82
CA ASP A 440 1.08 -12.13 -4.50
C ASP A 440 0.69 -13.20 -3.47
N ALA A 441 0.47 -14.42 -3.93
CA ALA A 441 0.22 -15.59 -3.08
C ALA A 441 1.36 -15.77 -2.07
N THR A 442 1.01 -15.90 -0.79
CA THR A 442 1.99 -16.00 0.31
C THR A 442 1.85 -17.27 1.14
N THR A 443 0.68 -17.91 1.12
CA THR A 443 0.37 -19.05 2.02
C THR A 443 1.27 -20.27 1.79
N TYR A 444 1.80 -20.48 0.58
CA TYR A 444 2.72 -21.58 0.30
C TYR A 444 4.12 -21.41 0.91
N HIS A 445 4.47 -20.21 1.39
CA HIS A 445 5.75 -19.95 2.08
C HIS A 445 5.69 -20.22 3.58
N VAL A 446 4.50 -20.46 4.16
CA VAL A 446 4.31 -20.54 5.62
C VAL A 446 5.25 -21.57 6.25
N PHE A 447 5.30 -22.80 5.73
CA PHE A 447 6.21 -23.84 6.28
C PHE A 447 7.68 -23.52 6.06
N LEU A 448 8.05 -22.94 4.92
CA LEU A 448 9.44 -22.55 4.65
C LEU A 448 9.91 -21.48 5.64
N ILE A 449 9.05 -20.50 5.95
CA ILE A 449 9.34 -19.45 6.93
C ILE A 449 9.51 -20.05 8.33
N TYR A 450 8.61 -20.95 8.75
CA TYR A 450 8.77 -21.66 10.03
C TYR A 450 10.10 -22.42 10.09
N ASN A 451 10.42 -23.22 9.07
CA ASN A 451 11.66 -24.00 9.04
C ASN A 451 12.89 -23.09 9.14
N LYS A 452 12.91 -21.96 8.42
CA LYS A 452 14.02 -20.99 8.48
C LYS A 452 14.15 -20.31 9.83
N LEU A 453 13.03 -19.99 10.49
CA LEU A 453 13.04 -19.42 11.84
C LEU A 453 13.49 -20.43 12.88
N PHE A 454 13.05 -21.69 12.78
CA PHE A 454 13.55 -22.76 13.66
C PHE A 454 15.04 -23.00 13.46
N GLU A 455 15.51 -23.16 12.22
CA GLU A 455 16.93 -23.31 11.90
C GLU A 455 17.77 -22.20 12.56
N HIS A 456 17.35 -20.95 12.41
CA HIS A 456 18.02 -19.79 13.01
C HIS A 456 18.05 -19.84 14.55
N LEU A 457 16.92 -20.14 15.18
CA LEU A 457 16.83 -20.23 16.64
C LEU A 457 17.63 -21.40 17.20
N GLU A 458 17.58 -22.57 16.56
CA GLU A 458 18.31 -23.77 16.99
C GLU A 458 19.82 -23.64 16.86
N LEU A 459 20.30 -23.06 15.75
CA LEU A 459 21.71 -22.73 15.58
C LEU A 459 22.19 -21.82 16.72
N SER A 460 21.40 -20.79 17.04
CA SER A 460 21.70 -19.84 18.11
C SER A 460 21.66 -20.46 19.50
N ILE A 461 20.70 -21.36 19.77
CA ILE A 461 20.60 -22.12 21.02
C ILE A 461 21.83 -23.02 21.19
N THR A 462 22.24 -23.72 20.13
CA THR A 462 23.38 -24.63 20.14
C THR A 462 24.68 -23.88 20.45
N GLN A 463 24.90 -22.73 19.82
CA GLN A 463 26.07 -21.87 20.07
C GLN A 463 26.16 -21.38 21.51
N LEU A 464 25.02 -21.06 22.15
CA LEU A 464 25.00 -20.54 23.51
C LEU A 464 24.95 -21.62 24.61
N THR A 465 24.66 -22.88 24.26
CA THR A 465 24.47 -23.96 25.25
C THR A 465 25.70 -24.20 26.13
N ARG A 466 26.91 -24.04 25.57
CA ARG A 466 28.18 -24.25 26.30
C ARG A 466 28.70 -23.00 27.02
N LYS A 467 28.05 -21.85 26.85
CA LYS A 467 28.53 -20.55 27.33
C LYS A 467 28.06 -20.26 28.75
N ARG A 468 28.94 -19.67 29.55
CA ARG A 468 28.72 -19.43 31.00
C ARG A 468 28.49 -17.97 31.33
N THR A 469 28.84 -17.05 30.43
CA THR A 469 28.60 -15.62 30.59
C THR A 469 27.13 -15.32 30.92
N THR A 470 26.88 -14.40 31.84
CA THR A 470 25.54 -14.07 32.38
C THR A 470 24.54 -13.73 31.28
N TRP A 471 24.90 -12.80 30.42
CA TRP A 471 24.05 -12.33 29.33
C TRP A 471 23.77 -13.44 28.29
N LYS A 472 24.78 -14.26 27.98
CA LYS A 472 24.65 -15.43 27.08
C LYS A 472 23.68 -16.47 27.65
N ARG A 473 23.71 -16.74 28.96
CA ARG A 473 22.74 -17.64 29.62
C ARG A 473 21.32 -17.08 29.64
N GLN A 474 21.15 -15.78 29.86
CA GLN A 474 19.84 -15.13 29.76
C GLN A 474 19.28 -15.20 28.34
N MET A 475 20.14 -14.95 27.34
CA MET A 475 19.78 -15.07 25.93
C MET A 475 19.39 -16.50 25.55
N LEU A 476 20.10 -17.52 26.05
CA LEU A 476 19.73 -18.93 25.83
C LEU A 476 18.31 -19.22 26.34
N GLN A 477 17.96 -18.78 27.55
CA GLN A 477 16.60 -18.94 28.09
C GLN A 477 15.56 -18.21 27.24
N ALA A 478 15.89 -17.01 26.74
CA ALA A 478 15.01 -16.23 25.87
C ALA A 478 14.79 -16.90 24.50
N LEU A 479 15.84 -17.45 23.89
CA LEU A 479 15.74 -18.18 22.63
C LEU A 479 14.89 -19.45 22.77
N GLN A 480 15.06 -20.19 23.88
CA GLN A 480 14.23 -21.37 24.18
C GLN A 480 12.76 -21.00 24.33
N ALA A 481 12.45 -19.89 25.00
CA ALA A 481 11.08 -19.39 25.12
C ALA A 481 10.50 -18.97 23.77
N ALA A 482 11.27 -18.26 22.94
CA ALA A 482 10.88 -17.85 21.59
C ALA A 482 10.60 -19.04 20.67
N ARG A 483 11.49 -20.06 20.70
CA ARG A 483 11.34 -21.32 19.96
C ARG A 483 10.09 -22.07 20.40
N LYS A 484 9.89 -22.22 21.71
CA LYS A 484 8.67 -22.85 22.26
C LYS A 484 7.41 -22.12 21.78
N LYS A 485 7.42 -20.79 21.81
CA LYS A 485 6.28 -20.00 21.35
C LYS A 485 6.01 -20.19 19.86
N LEU A 486 7.06 -20.31 19.06
CA LEU A 486 6.93 -20.60 17.63
C LEU A 486 6.38 -22.01 17.39
N ASP A 487 6.81 -23.00 18.18
CA ASP A 487 6.36 -24.39 18.14
C ASP A 487 4.89 -24.57 18.50
N GLU A 488 4.39 -23.81 19.48
CA GLU A 488 2.96 -23.75 19.82
C GLU A 488 2.11 -23.41 18.57
N TYR A 489 2.47 -22.35 17.85
CA TYR A 489 1.74 -21.94 16.65
C TYR A 489 2.01 -22.83 15.43
N PHE A 490 3.20 -23.41 15.33
CA PHE A 490 3.52 -24.38 14.29
C PHE A 490 2.67 -25.64 14.44
N SER A 491 2.46 -26.13 15.65
CA SER A 491 1.58 -27.27 15.92
C SER A 491 0.13 -26.98 15.55
N GLU A 492 -0.35 -25.75 15.77
CA GLU A 492 -1.69 -25.33 15.35
C GLU A 492 -1.88 -25.27 13.83
N THR A 493 -0.81 -25.26 13.03
CA THR A 493 -0.93 -25.31 11.56
C THR A 493 -1.58 -26.61 11.07
N ASP A 494 -1.45 -27.69 11.85
CA ASP A 494 -2.06 -28.99 11.56
C ASP A 494 -3.56 -29.00 11.86
N ASN A 495 -3.99 -28.20 12.83
CA ASN A 495 -5.40 -28.06 13.20
C ASN A 495 -6.18 -27.15 12.24
N VAL A 496 -5.48 -26.44 11.35
CA VAL A 496 -6.14 -25.63 10.32
C VAL A 496 -6.92 -26.54 9.39
N ARG A 497 -8.23 -26.30 9.33
CA ARG A 497 -9.20 -27.12 8.60
C ARG A 497 -8.74 -27.39 7.16
N GLY A 498 -8.73 -28.67 6.78
CA GLY A 498 -8.34 -29.12 5.45
C GLY A 498 -6.83 -29.18 5.20
N HIS A 499 -5.99 -28.95 6.21
CA HIS A 499 -4.52 -28.87 6.07
C HIS A 499 -4.10 -27.87 4.99
N LEU A 500 -4.72 -26.68 5.01
CA LEU A 500 -4.59 -25.65 3.99
C LEU A 500 -3.13 -25.31 3.65
N TYR A 501 -2.27 -25.16 4.66
CA TYR A 501 -0.85 -24.85 4.48
C TYR A 501 -0.08 -25.97 3.76
N ALA A 502 -0.44 -27.23 4.02
CA ALA A 502 0.17 -28.35 3.30
C ALA A 502 -0.28 -28.38 1.83
N ILE A 503 -1.57 -28.17 1.58
CA ILE A 503 -2.12 -28.17 0.21
C ILE A 503 -1.53 -27.02 -0.61
N THR A 504 -1.48 -25.79 -0.08
CA THR A 504 -0.84 -24.65 -0.77
C THR A 504 0.62 -24.93 -1.10
N THR A 505 1.37 -25.50 -0.16
CA THR A 505 2.79 -25.86 -0.35
C THR A 505 2.95 -26.92 -1.43
N MET A 506 2.08 -27.94 -1.47
CA MET A 506 2.11 -28.99 -2.51
C MET A 506 1.75 -28.46 -3.90
N LEU A 507 0.85 -27.47 -3.98
CA LEU A 507 0.41 -26.85 -5.23
C LEU A 507 1.38 -25.77 -5.75
N ALA A 508 2.35 -25.36 -4.94
CA ALA A 508 3.42 -24.46 -5.36
C ALA A 508 4.48 -25.25 -6.16
N PRO A 509 4.78 -24.86 -7.42
CA PRO A 509 5.77 -25.54 -8.25
C PRO A 509 7.19 -25.50 -7.67
N ALA A 510 7.53 -24.51 -6.84
CA ALA A 510 8.84 -24.41 -6.21
C ALA A 510 9.06 -25.47 -5.10
N ASN A 511 7.99 -25.87 -4.41
CA ASN A 511 8.07 -26.78 -3.26
C ASN A 511 7.61 -28.21 -3.61
N LYS A 512 6.58 -28.33 -4.46
CA LYS A 512 5.93 -29.59 -4.90
C LYS A 512 5.68 -30.57 -3.74
N PHE A 513 5.39 -31.82 -4.07
CA PHE A 513 5.36 -32.90 -3.07
C PHE A 513 6.76 -33.21 -2.47
N GLN A 514 7.84 -32.78 -3.14
CA GLN A 514 9.22 -33.02 -2.73
C GLN A 514 9.59 -32.32 -1.42
N PHE A 515 8.99 -31.16 -1.13
CA PHE A 515 9.18 -30.47 0.14
C PHE A 515 8.85 -31.36 1.35
N PHE A 516 7.82 -32.21 1.24
CA PHE A 516 7.44 -33.17 2.30
C PHE A 516 8.20 -34.49 2.20
N GLN A 517 9.11 -34.65 1.24
CA GLN A 517 9.95 -35.84 1.11
C GLN A 517 11.26 -35.72 1.89
N THR A 518 11.62 -34.53 2.38
CA THR A 518 12.84 -34.31 3.18
C THR A 518 12.76 -34.99 4.55
N ASP A 519 13.91 -35.28 5.14
CA ASP A 519 14.02 -35.97 6.43
C ASP A 519 13.35 -35.22 7.60
N ASP A 520 13.01 -33.93 7.39
CA ASP A 520 12.27 -33.08 8.32
C ASP A 520 10.81 -33.53 8.57
N TRP A 521 10.27 -34.40 7.72
CA TRP A 521 8.86 -34.77 7.72
C TRP A 521 8.62 -36.26 7.99
N ASP A 522 7.94 -36.57 9.09
CA ASP A 522 7.45 -37.91 9.43
C ASP A 522 6.51 -38.45 8.33
N ASP A 523 6.72 -39.72 7.94
CA ASP A 523 5.92 -40.45 6.95
C ASP A 523 4.41 -40.44 7.23
N ARG A 524 4.01 -40.33 8.50
CA ARG A 524 2.60 -40.19 8.89
C ARG A 524 1.97 -38.94 8.30
N TRP A 525 2.63 -37.79 8.43
CA TRP A 525 2.12 -36.50 7.94
C TRP A 525 2.06 -36.47 6.41
N ARG A 526 3.05 -37.08 5.73
CA ARG A 526 3.05 -37.23 4.27
C ARG A 526 1.78 -37.93 3.78
N THR A 527 1.40 -39.01 4.47
CA THR A 527 0.20 -39.79 4.15
C THR A 527 -1.08 -39.01 4.45
N THR A 528 -1.13 -38.33 5.59
CA THR A 528 -2.27 -37.51 6.01
C THR A 528 -2.53 -36.36 5.03
N TYR A 529 -1.51 -35.59 4.64
CA TYR A 529 -1.67 -34.48 3.71
C TYR A 529 -2.02 -34.94 2.30
N ARG A 530 -1.45 -36.06 1.83
CA ARG A 530 -1.84 -36.64 0.55
C ARG A 530 -3.35 -36.99 0.53
N LYS A 531 -3.84 -37.66 1.58
CA LYS A 531 -5.27 -37.97 1.71
C LYS A 531 -6.12 -36.70 1.78
N SER A 532 -5.65 -35.66 2.48
CA SER A 532 -6.32 -34.37 2.53
C SER A 532 -6.46 -33.74 1.14
N LEU A 533 -5.37 -33.71 0.37
CA LEU A 533 -5.36 -33.22 -1.01
C LEU A 533 -6.34 -34.01 -1.89
N GLU A 534 -6.33 -35.35 -1.80
CA GLU A 534 -7.25 -36.22 -2.54
C GLU A 534 -8.72 -35.92 -2.19
N ASN A 535 -9.04 -35.76 -0.91
CA ASN A 535 -10.39 -35.41 -0.44
C ASN A 535 -10.84 -34.06 -0.98
N HIS A 536 -9.96 -33.04 -0.94
CA HIS A 536 -10.25 -31.74 -1.54
C HIS A 536 -10.51 -31.88 -3.04
N LEU A 537 -9.71 -32.64 -3.77
CA LEU A 537 -9.87 -32.83 -5.21
C LEU A 537 -11.21 -33.45 -5.61
N ILE A 538 -11.81 -34.31 -4.79
CA ILE A 538 -13.14 -34.91 -5.08
C ILE A 538 -14.18 -33.80 -5.26
N VAL A 539 -14.23 -32.84 -4.35
CA VAL A 539 -15.20 -31.73 -4.37
C VAL A 539 -15.09 -30.91 -5.67
N TYR A 540 -13.86 -30.65 -6.14
CA TYR A 540 -13.65 -29.90 -7.38
C TYR A 540 -13.91 -30.73 -8.63
N LYS A 541 -13.67 -32.05 -8.60
CA LYS A 541 -14.06 -32.94 -9.70
C LYS A 541 -15.58 -32.97 -9.87
N ASP A 542 -16.31 -33.09 -8.78
CA ASP A 542 -17.77 -33.12 -8.79
C ASP A 542 -18.34 -31.77 -9.27
N ARG A 543 -17.76 -30.64 -8.82
CA ARG A 543 -18.13 -29.30 -9.29
C ARG A 543 -17.94 -29.16 -10.80
N LEU A 544 -16.78 -29.56 -11.33
CA LEU A 544 -16.49 -29.49 -12.76
C LEU A 544 -17.36 -30.43 -13.59
N ALA A 545 -17.74 -31.59 -13.05
CA ALA A 545 -18.63 -32.55 -13.72
C ALA A 545 -20.08 -32.04 -13.83
N GLN A 546 -20.51 -31.15 -12.93
CA GLN A 546 -21.85 -30.57 -12.92
C GLN A 546 -21.99 -29.32 -13.80
N GLN A 547 -20.90 -28.78 -14.36
CA GLN A 547 -20.98 -27.63 -15.26
C GLN A 547 -21.56 -28.03 -16.62
N PRO A 548 -22.60 -27.34 -17.14
CA PRO A 548 -23.13 -27.61 -18.47
C PRO A 548 -22.08 -27.26 -19.52
N THR A 549 -21.72 -28.24 -20.35
CA THR A 549 -20.85 -28.05 -21.52
C THR A 549 -21.50 -27.07 -22.50
N SER A 550 -21.17 -25.80 -22.37
CA SER A 550 -21.42 -24.84 -23.45
C SER A 550 -20.46 -25.17 -24.59
N PRO A 551 -20.92 -25.37 -25.83
CA PRO A 551 -20.02 -25.66 -26.95
C PRO A 551 -19.15 -24.43 -27.18
N LEU A 552 -17.85 -24.57 -26.87
CA LEU A 552 -16.82 -23.62 -27.28
C LEU A 552 -16.88 -23.48 -28.81
N SER A 553 -17.28 -22.31 -29.28
CA SER A 553 -17.08 -21.89 -30.66
C SER A 553 -15.59 -21.62 -30.85
N LEU A 554 -14.87 -22.60 -31.39
CA LEU A 554 -13.53 -22.39 -31.91
C LEU A 554 -13.60 -21.43 -33.11
N SER A 555 -13.20 -20.18 -32.89
CA SER A 555 -12.76 -19.31 -33.98
C SER A 555 -11.37 -19.77 -34.44
N SER A 556 -11.34 -20.76 -35.35
CA SER A 556 -10.14 -21.10 -36.11
C SER A 556 -9.85 -19.99 -37.11
N GLY A 557 -8.93 -19.10 -36.74
CA GLY A 557 -8.39 -18.04 -37.59
C GLY A 557 -6.88 -17.99 -37.48
N GLY A 558 -6.20 -18.98 -38.05
CA GLY A 558 -4.74 -19.03 -38.13
C GLY A 558 -4.29 -20.17 -39.05
N GLY A 559 -4.10 -19.86 -40.34
CA GLY A 559 -3.63 -20.82 -41.33
C GLY A 559 -2.20 -21.30 -41.03
N ILE A 560 -2.05 -22.60 -40.77
CA ILE A 560 -0.75 -23.26 -40.70
C ILE A 560 -0.25 -23.52 -42.13
N SER A 561 0.98 -23.08 -42.40
CA SER A 561 1.66 -23.24 -43.68
C SER A 561 1.89 -24.72 -44.03
N ARG A 562 1.79 -25.04 -45.32
CA ARG A 562 2.01 -26.37 -45.92
C ARG A 562 3.39 -26.97 -45.60
N LEU A 563 4.35 -26.15 -45.16
CA LEU A 563 5.70 -26.53 -44.79
C LEU A 563 5.76 -27.34 -43.47
N ASP A 564 4.85 -27.09 -42.52
CA ASP A 564 4.80 -27.82 -41.23
C ASP A 564 4.27 -29.26 -41.38
N SER A 565 3.55 -29.55 -42.47
CA SER A 565 3.06 -30.89 -42.78
C SER A 565 4.15 -31.84 -43.28
N MET A 566 5.31 -31.32 -43.68
CA MET A 566 6.37 -32.11 -44.33
C MET A 566 7.54 -32.50 -43.40
N VAL A 567 7.58 -32.03 -42.14
CA VAL A 567 8.76 -32.15 -41.26
C VAL A 567 8.52 -33.03 -40.00
N LYS A 568 7.55 -33.95 -40.00
CA LYS A 568 7.44 -34.93 -38.89
C LYS A 568 8.26 -36.19 -39.20
N PRO A 569 9.32 -36.53 -38.42
CA PRO A 569 9.83 -37.89 -38.41
C PRO A 569 8.91 -38.81 -37.60
N LYS A 570 8.85 -40.08 -38.02
CA LYS A 570 8.11 -41.17 -37.35
C LYS A 570 8.60 -41.34 -35.90
N ARG A 571 7.65 -41.42 -34.96
CA ARG A 571 7.87 -41.85 -33.58
C ARG A 571 8.38 -43.30 -33.54
N PRO A 572 9.43 -43.63 -32.77
CA PRO A 572 9.54 -44.92 -32.13
C PRO A 572 8.78 -44.90 -30.79
N ARG A 573 8.33 -46.08 -30.36
CA ARG A 573 7.65 -46.30 -29.09
C ARG A 573 8.57 -47.13 -28.17
N CYS A 574 8.60 -46.71 -26.90
CA CYS A 574 9.09 -47.35 -25.68
C CYS A 574 10.60 -47.39 -25.35
N GLU A 575 10.87 -46.79 -24.18
CA GLU A 575 11.54 -47.36 -23.00
C GLU A 575 12.93 -46.81 -22.56
N VAL A 576 12.83 -46.02 -21.47
CA VAL A 576 13.72 -45.77 -20.32
C VAL A 576 14.75 -44.61 -20.38
N ALA A 577 14.50 -43.67 -19.45
CA ALA A 577 15.41 -42.79 -18.69
C ALA A 577 16.07 -41.57 -19.38
N SER A 578 15.33 -40.47 -19.47
CA SER A 578 15.66 -39.20 -18.79
C SER A 578 14.39 -38.34 -18.79
N ASP A 579 13.77 -38.27 -17.62
CA ASP A 579 12.37 -37.96 -17.37
C ASP A 579 12.02 -36.47 -17.62
N GLU A 580 10.83 -36.18 -18.16
CA GLU A 580 10.26 -34.81 -18.23
C GLU A 580 10.21 -34.15 -16.83
N LEU A 581 10.25 -34.98 -15.77
CA LEU A 581 10.41 -34.61 -14.38
C LEU A 581 11.69 -33.80 -14.10
N SER A 582 12.81 -34.09 -14.76
CA SER A 582 14.09 -33.38 -14.56
C SER A 582 14.07 -31.96 -15.16
N GLN A 583 13.34 -31.77 -16.26
CA GLN A 583 13.20 -30.45 -16.90
C GLN A 583 12.21 -29.54 -16.14
N TYR A 584 11.29 -30.13 -15.37
CA TYR A 584 10.32 -29.45 -14.51
C TYR A 584 10.94 -29.00 -13.17
N LEU A 585 12.08 -29.55 -12.75
CA LEU A 585 12.69 -29.30 -11.43
C LEU A 585 13.62 -28.07 -11.38
N ASP A 586 13.92 -27.44 -12.51
CA ASP A 586 14.89 -26.33 -12.63
C ASP A 586 14.26 -24.95 -12.89
N SER A 587 12.92 -24.83 -12.88
CA SER A 587 12.25 -23.57 -13.24
C SER A 587 11.70 -22.83 -12.01
N ASP A 588 12.36 -21.74 -11.63
CA ASP A 588 11.99 -20.84 -10.53
C ASP A 588 10.86 -19.88 -10.97
N ILE A 589 9.69 -20.46 -11.30
CA ILE A 589 8.55 -19.73 -11.87
C ILE A 589 7.48 -19.52 -10.77
N SER A 590 6.99 -18.29 -10.62
CA SER A 590 5.88 -17.96 -9.69
C SER A 590 4.70 -18.94 -9.87
N PRO A 591 4.10 -19.45 -8.78
CA PRO A 591 2.99 -20.40 -8.84
C PRO A 591 1.86 -19.98 -9.79
N LEU A 592 1.52 -18.68 -9.82
CA LEU A 592 0.45 -18.16 -10.67
C LEU A 592 0.77 -18.28 -12.16
N VAL A 593 2.01 -18.02 -12.56
CA VAL A 593 2.45 -18.14 -13.95
C VAL A 593 2.41 -19.60 -14.39
N PHE A 594 2.88 -20.52 -13.54
CA PHE A 594 2.83 -21.94 -13.83
C PHE A 594 1.40 -22.43 -14.05
N TRP A 595 0.48 -22.10 -13.14
CA TRP A 595 -0.90 -22.57 -13.24
C TRP A 595 -1.64 -21.92 -14.41
N ARG A 596 -1.35 -20.66 -14.74
CA ARG A 596 -1.85 -20.01 -15.97
C ARG A 596 -1.52 -20.82 -17.21
N GLU A 597 -0.30 -21.31 -17.33
CA GLU A 597 0.16 -22.08 -18.49
C GLU A 597 -0.35 -23.52 -18.47
N ASN A 598 -0.53 -24.11 -17.28
CA ASN A 598 -0.89 -25.52 -17.11
C ASN A 598 -2.36 -25.77 -16.78
N THR A 599 -3.21 -24.74 -16.75
CA THR A 599 -4.66 -24.85 -16.46
C THR A 599 -5.34 -25.89 -17.36
N HIS A 600 -5.03 -25.88 -18.66
CA HIS A 600 -5.60 -26.82 -19.63
C HIS A 600 -5.17 -28.27 -19.43
N ARG A 601 -3.99 -28.51 -18.81
CA ARG A 601 -3.47 -29.86 -18.54
C ARG A 601 -4.06 -30.44 -17.27
N PHE A 602 -4.30 -29.60 -16.27
CA PHE A 602 -4.72 -30.02 -14.93
C PHE A 602 -5.91 -29.18 -14.42
N PRO A 603 -7.08 -29.23 -15.06
CA PRO A 603 -8.21 -28.32 -14.77
C PRO A 603 -8.71 -28.40 -13.32
N THR A 604 -8.81 -29.60 -12.75
CA THR A 604 -9.23 -29.79 -11.35
C THR A 604 -8.21 -29.22 -10.35
N LEU A 605 -6.93 -29.48 -10.57
CA LEU A 605 -5.87 -28.97 -9.68
C LEU A 605 -5.72 -27.45 -9.82
N ALA A 606 -5.88 -26.92 -11.02
CA ALA A 606 -5.88 -25.49 -11.28
C ALA A 606 -7.04 -24.80 -10.56
N ALA A 607 -8.26 -25.37 -10.60
CA ALA A 607 -9.39 -24.84 -9.85
C ALA A 607 -9.15 -24.85 -8.32
N LEU A 608 -8.58 -25.93 -7.78
CA LEU A 608 -8.19 -25.99 -6.37
C LEU A 608 -7.10 -24.96 -6.04
N ALA A 609 -6.08 -24.83 -6.89
CA ALA A 609 -4.99 -23.88 -6.71
C ALA A 609 -5.48 -22.43 -6.74
N GLN A 610 -6.47 -22.12 -7.58
CA GLN A 610 -7.06 -20.79 -7.68
C GLN A 610 -7.74 -20.37 -6.38
N ASP A 611 -8.47 -21.27 -5.71
CA ASP A 611 -9.12 -21.00 -4.43
C ASP A 611 -8.09 -20.96 -3.29
N VAL A 612 -7.16 -21.92 -3.26
CA VAL A 612 -6.25 -22.16 -2.12
C VAL A 612 -5.06 -21.20 -2.10
N LEU A 613 -4.47 -20.84 -3.25
CA LEU A 613 -3.38 -19.86 -3.34
C LEU A 613 -3.86 -18.42 -3.18
N SER A 614 -5.18 -18.16 -3.31
CA SER A 614 -5.74 -16.83 -3.07
C SER A 614 -5.64 -16.39 -1.60
N VAL A 615 -5.56 -17.36 -0.68
CA VAL A 615 -5.51 -17.10 0.75
C VAL A 615 -4.23 -16.32 1.06
N PRO A 616 -4.30 -15.16 1.74
CA PRO A 616 -3.12 -14.47 2.22
C PRO A 616 -2.61 -15.11 3.53
N ALA A 617 -1.30 -15.22 3.69
CA ALA A 617 -0.69 -15.69 4.95
C ALA A 617 -0.75 -14.63 6.07
N THR A 618 -1.02 -13.37 5.71
CA THR A 618 -0.97 -12.22 6.63
C THR A 618 -2.11 -11.24 6.38
N GLY A 619 -2.40 -10.43 7.39
CA GLY A 619 -3.30 -9.28 7.29
C GLY A 619 -2.67 -8.04 6.63
N ALA A 620 -1.51 -8.18 5.96
CA ALA A 620 -0.70 -7.05 5.48
C ALA A 620 -1.45 -6.08 4.56
N GLY A 621 -2.36 -6.58 3.71
CA GLY A 621 -3.20 -5.71 2.88
C GLY A 621 -4.04 -4.75 3.71
N VAL A 622 -4.57 -5.23 4.85
CA VAL A 622 -5.34 -4.43 5.80
C VAL A 622 -4.46 -3.41 6.55
N GLU A 623 -3.25 -3.80 6.94
CA GLU A 623 -2.30 -2.89 7.60
C GLU A 623 -1.88 -1.71 6.69
N ARG A 624 -1.68 -1.97 5.39
CA ARG A 624 -1.41 -0.90 4.41
C ARG A 624 -2.57 0.09 4.29
N LEU A 625 -3.80 -0.39 4.42
CA LEU A 625 -4.98 0.47 4.49
C LEU A 625 -4.98 1.32 5.75
N PHE A 626 -4.56 0.79 6.90
CA PHE A 626 -4.45 1.58 8.14
C PHE A 626 -3.35 2.64 8.10
N ASN A 627 -2.23 2.36 7.43
CA ASN A 627 -1.22 3.39 7.18
C ASN A 627 -1.82 4.54 6.35
N THR A 628 -2.56 4.21 5.29
CA THR A 628 -3.27 5.20 4.47
C THR A 628 -4.37 5.94 5.25
N ALA A 629 -5.10 5.23 6.12
CA ALA A 629 -6.12 5.82 6.98
C ALA A 629 -5.52 6.80 7.99
N ARG A 630 -4.32 6.51 8.51
CA ARG A 630 -3.57 7.42 9.40
C ARG A 630 -3.27 8.75 8.70
N ASP A 631 -2.91 8.71 7.43
CA ASP A 631 -2.67 9.92 6.62
C ASP A 631 -3.94 10.73 6.39
N ILE A 632 -5.08 10.06 6.20
CA ILE A 632 -6.39 10.73 6.13
C ILE A 632 -6.76 11.37 7.46
N CYS A 633 -6.44 10.70 8.57
CA CYS A 633 -6.72 11.13 9.94
C CYS A 633 -5.66 12.09 10.50
N HIS A 634 -5.07 12.95 9.65
CA HIS A 634 -4.11 13.96 10.06
C HIS A 634 -4.73 15.08 10.93
N TYR A 635 -3.92 15.80 11.72
CA TYR A 635 -4.41 16.78 12.70
C TYR A 635 -5.33 17.87 12.10
N SER A 636 -5.08 18.31 10.86
CA SER A 636 -5.93 19.29 10.16
C SER A 636 -7.32 18.76 9.79
N ARG A 637 -7.57 17.45 9.97
CA ARG A 637 -8.82 16.75 9.67
C ARG A 637 -9.48 16.15 10.91
N GLY A 638 -9.09 16.55 12.12
CA GLY A 638 -9.59 15.98 13.38
C GLY A 638 -11.09 16.15 13.68
N ARG A 639 -11.86 16.84 12.83
CA ARG A 639 -13.33 16.98 12.93
C ARG A 639 -14.10 16.11 11.93
N LEU A 640 -13.43 15.22 11.21
CA LEU A 640 -14.12 14.29 10.32
C LEU A 640 -14.96 13.29 11.13
N SER A 641 -16.19 13.05 10.68
CA SER A 641 -16.99 11.97 11.25
C SER A 641 -16.48 10.62 10.75
N ALA A 642 -16.67 9.56 11.53
CA ALA A 642 -16.25 8.21 11.15
C ALA A 642 -16.77 7.79 9.75
N THR A 643 -18.02 8.13 9.44
CA THR A 643 -18.62 7.94 8.09
C THR A 643 -17.86 8.67 6.98
N THR A 644 -17.34 9.88 7.25
CA THR A 644 -16.56 10.60 6.22
C THR A 644 -15.21 9.94 5.99
N ILE A 645 -14.60 9.40 7.05
CA ILE A 645 -13.32 8.69 6.96
C ILE A 645 -13.52 7.39 6.16
N GLN A 646 -14.58 6.63 6.46
CA GLN A 646 -15.00 5.48 5.66
C GLN A 646 -15.18 5.84 4.19
N GLU A 647 -15.96 6.88 3.87
CA GLU A 647 -16.19 7.32 2.49
C GLU A 647 -14.89 7.73 1.78
N LEU A 648 -13.99 8.44 2.47
CA LEU A 648 -12.68 8.82 1.91
C LEU A 648 -11.80 7.60 1.65
N MET A 649 -11.76 6.64 2.57
CA MET A 649 -11.00 5.39 2.41
C MET A 649 -11.54 4.57 1.24
N MET A 650 -12.85 4.36 1.19
CA MET A 650 -13.49 3.63 0.10
C MET A 650 -13.25 4.31 -1.24
N PHE A 651 -13.39 5.64 -1.32
CA PHE A 651 -13.13 6.38 -2.56
C PHE A 651 -11.67 6.33 -2.98
N LEU A 652 -10.73 6.48 -2.04
CA LEU A 652 -9.30 6.46 -2.34
C LEU A 652 -8.86 5.10 -2.89
N CYS A 653 -9.27 4.01 -2.25
CA CYS A 653 -8.87 2.66 -2.63
C CYS A 653 -9.56 2.18 -3.91
N THR A 654 -10.78 2.65 -4.19
CA THR A 654 -11.48 2.33 -5.46
C THR A 654 -10.92 3.13 -6.62
N SER A 655 -10.76 4.45 -6.46
CA SER A 655 -10.28 5.34 -7.53
C SER A 655 -8.81 5.12 -7.91
N LYS A 656 -8.04 4.38 -7.09
CA LYS A 656 -6.60 4.16 -7.26
C LYS A 656 -6.21 2.75 -6.78
N PHE A 657 -6.38 1.76 -7.66
CA PHE A 657 -5.87 0.41 -7.40
C PHE A 657 -4.35 0.28 -7.50
N GLU A 658 -3.68 1.36 -7.92
CA GLU A 658 -2.25 1.56 -7.74
C GLU A 658 -2.08 2.92 -7.05
N ILE A 659 -1.83 2.91 -5.74
CA ILE A 659 -0.98 3.97 -5.19
C ILE A 659 0.37 3.76 -5.86
N ALA A 660 0.54 4.34 -7.04
CA ALA A 660 1.83 4.38 -7.72
C ALA A 660 2.84 4.96 -6.74
N GLU A 661 4.07 4.43 -6.72
CA GLU A 661 5.15 4.89 -5.83
C GLU A 661 5.30 6.42 -5.82
N GLU A 662 5.06 7.07 -6.96
CA GLU A 662 5.05 8.54 -7.11
C GLU A 662 4.12 9.27 -6.12
N GLN A 663 3.00 8.66 -5.70
CA GLN A 663 2.08 9.27 -4.72
C GLN A 663 2.51 9.05 -3.27
N ALA A 664 3.27 7.99 -3.00
CA ALA A 664 3.85 7.76 -1.68
C ALA A 664 4.91 8.82 -1.34
N GLU A 665 5.60 9.39 -2.33
CA GLU A 665 6.55 10.50 -2.12
C GLU A 665 5.89 11.79 -1.62
N PHE A 666 4.65 12.07 -2.03
CA PHE A 666 3.90 13.23 -1.54
C PHE A 666 3.39 13.02 -0.10
N LEU A 667 3.08 11.76 0.27
CA LEU A 667 2.68 11.42 1.64
C LEU A 667 3.85 11.55 2.64
N GLN A 668 5.11 11.44 2.18
CA GLN A 668 6.30 11.64 3.03
C GLN A 668 6.34 13.03 3.71
N GLU A 669 5.68 14.05 3.17
CA GLU A 669 5.66 15.40 3.77
C GLU A 669 4.88 15.48 5.10
N PHE A 670 3.95 14.56 5.35
CA PHE A 670 3.23 14.50 6.62
C PHE A 670 4.03 13.80 7.73
N PHE A 671 5.14 13.16 7.37
CA PHE A 671 6.03 12.48 8.31
C PHE A 671 7.20 13.38 8.69
N THR A 672 7.65 13.24 9.93
CA THR A 672 8.89 13.89 10.38
C THR A 672 10.09 13.35 9.58
N ARG A 673 11.19 14.11 9.50
CA ARG A 673 12.43 13.64 8.85
C ARG A 673 12.89 12.29 9.39
N ASP A 674 12.74 12.10 10.70
CA ASP A 674 13.11 10.88 11.41
C ASP A 674 12.21 9.70 11.00
N GLU A 675 10.90 9.92 10.83
CA GLU A 675 9.97 8.90 10.34
C GLU A 675 10.21 8.52 8.88
N ILE A 676 10.54 9.50 8.02
CA ILE A 676 10.90 9.24 6.62
C ILE A 676 12.17 8.39 6.56
N GLU A 677 13.18 8.74 7.37
CA GLU A 677 14.44 8.00 7.39
C GLU A 677 14.27 6.61 8.02
N ALA A 678 13.42 6.45 9.03
CA ALA A 678 13.04 5.13 9.56
C ALA A 678 12.35 4.28 8.48
N SER A 679 11.41 4.86 7.72
CA SER A 679 10.73 4.16 6.63
C SER A 679 11.68 3.82 5.48
N LYS A 680 12.63 4.70 5.16
CA LYS A 680 13.69 4.42 4.18
C LYS A 680 14.58 3.26 4.65
N GLU A 681 14.97 3.27 5.92
CA GLU A 681 15.73 2.16 6.49
C GLU A 681 14.96 0.85 6.47
N GLU A 682 13.66 0.86 6.73
CA GLU A 682 12.81 -0.33 6.60
C GLU A 682 12.70 -0.85 5.15
N LYS A 683 12.88 0.05 4.18
CA LYS A 683 12.89 -0.27 2.74
C LYS A 683 14.26 -0.65 2.19
N GLU A 684 15.35 -0.28 2.85
CA GLU A 684 16.71 -0.62 2.45
C GLU A 684 16.86 -2.16 2.44
N SER A 685 17.01 -2.72 1.24
CA SER A 685 17.16 -4.16 0.99
C SER A 685 18.59 -4.66 1.23
N THR A 686 19.53 -3.76 1.52
CA THR A 686 20.91 -4.15 1.81
C THR A 686 21.00 -4.59 3.26
N PRO A 687 21.19 -5.90 3.55
CA PRO A 687 21.74 -6.26 4.83
C PRO A 687 23.07 -5.54 4.91
N ASN A 688 23.20 -4.59 5.83
CA ASN A 688 24.53 -4.38 6.38
C ASN A 688 24.88 -5.74 6.93
N THR A 689 25.74 -6.50 6.24
CA THR A 689 26.34 -7.71 6.77
C THR A 689 26.95 -7.30 8.09
N VAL A 690 26.19 -7.50 9.17
CA VAL A 690 26.75 -7.50 10.51
C VAL A 690 27.61 -8.74 10.46
N SER A 691 28.90 -8.54 10.17
CA SER A 691 29.92 -9.52 10.45
C SER A 691 29.92 -9.70 11.95
N VAL A 692 28.99 -10.51 12.45
CA VAL A 692 29.05 -11.00 13.81
C VAL A 692 30.28 -11.88 13.82
N ASP A 693 31.28 -11.53 14.63
CA ASP A 693 32.29 -12.50 14.99
C ASP A 693 31.53 -13.69 15.59
N PRO A 694 31.52 -14.86 14.93
CA PRO A 694 30.76 -15.99 15.43
C PRO A 694 31.23 -16.24 16.85
N ILE A 695 30.30 -16.29 17.81
CA ILE A 695 30.59 -16.61 19.20
C ILE A 695 31.36 -17.94 19.18
N SER A 696 32.69 -17.85 19.27
CA SER A 696 33.56 -19.00 18.98
C SER A 696 33.49 -19.94 20.16
N ASP A 697 33.45 -21.25 19.92
CA ASP A 697 33.44 -22.28 20.96
C ASP A 697 34.55 -22.05 22.01
N THR A 698 35.70 -21.52 21.60
CA THR A 698 36.89 -21.31 22.44
C THR A 698 36.97 -19.97 23.18
N GLU A 699 36.01 -19.03 22.99
CA GLU A 699 36.06 -17.69 23.60
C GLU A 699 36.21 -17.68 25.13
N GLU A 700 35.65 -18.69 25.80
CA GLU A 700 35.62 -18.78 27.26
C GLU A 700 36.59 -19.86 27.80
N GLU A 701 37.35 -20.54 26.93
CA GLU A 701 38.31 -21.59 27.31
C GLU A 701 39.73 -21.03 27.56
N GLN A 702 40.07 -19.86 27.01
CA GLN A 702 41.40 -19.27 27.11
C GLN A 702 41.71 -18.57 28.45
N THR A 703 40.73 -18.37 29.33
CA THR A 703 40.93 -17.69 30.62
C THR A 703 41.45 -18.61 31.74
N HIS A 704 41.71 -19.89 31.47
CA HIS A 704 42.10 -20.87 32.49
C HIS A 704 43.59 -21.25 32.54
N GLU A 705 44.46 -20.76 31.66
CA GLU A 705 45.90 -21.15 31.68
C GLU A 705 46.83 -20.19 32.43
N GLU A 706 46.37 -19.01 32.86
CA GLU A 706 47.20 -18.08 33.65
C GLU A 706 46.69 -17.98 35.10
N GLY A 707 46.79 -19.08 35.85
CA GLY A 707 46.26 -19.09 37.22
C GLY A 707 46.68 -20.21 38.16
N GLU A 708 47.70 -21.02 37.85
CA GLU A 708 48.22 -22.00 38.82
C GLU A 708 49.62 -21.60 39.28
N LYS A 709 49.68 -20.78 40.33
CA LYS A 709 50.83 -20.72 41.23
C LYS A 709 50.58 -21.66 42.41
N GLU A 710 51.46 -22.64 42.50
CA GLU A 710 51.76 -23.55 43.61
C GLU A 710 51.27 -23.09 44.99
N ILE A 711 50.42 -23.90 45.63
CA ILE A 711 50.42 -24.05 47.08
C ILE A 711 50.31 -25.55 47.42
N GLN A 712 51.42 -26.09 47.91
CA GLN A 712 51.50 -27.38 48.60
C GLN A 712 50.73 -27.33 49.92
N GLY A 713 49.97 -28.39 50.23
CA GLY A 713 49.44 -28.63 51.57
C GLY A 713 48.42 -29.78 51.58
N GLY A 714 48.87 -30.97 51.95
CA GLY A 714 48.06 -32.20 51.94
C GLY A 714 47.04 -32.32 53.08
N GLY A 715 46.13 -33.29 52.91
CA GLY A 715 45.20 -33.76 53.92
C GLY A 715 44.12 -34.65 53.31
N ASP A 716 44.33 -35.95 53.31
CA ASP A 716 43.36 -37.00 52.91
C ASP A 716 42.17 -37.05 53.87
N ILE A 717 40.93 -37.03 53.37
CA ILE A 717 39.77 -37.69 53.99
C ILE A 717 38.80 -38.16 52.89
N GLU A 718 38.67 -39.49 52.73
CA GLU A 718 37.58 -40.16 52.01
C GLU A 718 36.24 -39.98 52.74
N VAL A 719 35.14 -39.67 52.03
CA VAL A 719 33.78 -39.91 52.53
C VAL A 719 32.88 -40.50 51.45
N VAL A 720 32.25 -41.59 51.87
CA VAL A 720 31.34 -42.55 51.23
C VAL A 720 30.01 -41.93 50.78
N ILE A 721 29.50 -42.37 49.63
CA ILE A 721 28.15 -42.10 49.13
C ILE A 721 27.18 -43.11 49.76
N ASN A 722 26.15 -42.62 50.45
CA ASN A 722 24.96 -43.41 50.81
C ASN A 722 23.73 -42.85 50.07
N HIS A 723 23.04 -43.74 49.37
CA HIS A 723 21.66 -43.57 48.90
C HIS A 723 20.70 -43.77 50.07
N ASP A 724 19.64 -42.95 50.14
CA ASP A 724 18.37 -43.33 50.77
C ASP A 724 17.20 -42.56 50.13
N ASP A 725 16.07 -43.26 50.17
CA ASP A 725 14.83 -43.15 49.40
C ASP A 725 13.95 -41.91 49.66
N ASP A 726 13.14 -41.54 48.66
CA ASP A 726 11.90 -40.77 48.85
C ASP A 726 10.70 -41.42 48.09
N PRO A 727 9.48 -41.40 48.65
CA PRO A 727 8.33 -42.23 48.23
C PRO A 727 7.44 -41.58 47.14
N PRO A 728 6.50 -42.34 46.50
CA PRO A 728 5.82 -41.91 45.28
C PRO A 728 4.49 -41.19 45.53
N LEU A 729 4.13 -40.28 44.62
CA LEU A 729 2.81 -39.65 44.49
C LEU A 729 2.34 -39.65 43.01
N PRO A 730 1.03 -39.48 42.74
CA PRO A 730 0.25 -40.43 41.97
C PRO A 730 0.08 -40.09 40.48
N SER A 731 -0.21 -41.14 39.72
CA SER A 731 -0.63 -41.16 38.32
C SER A 731 -1.85 -40.28 38.05
N ASN A 732 -1.68 -39.28 37.19
CA ASN A 732 -2.76 -38.65 36.44
C ASN A 732 -2.44 -38.74 34.95
N GLN A 733 -3.49 -39.07 34.20
CA GLN A 733 -3.49 -39.51 32.81
C GLN A 733 -2.92 -38.44 31.86
N GLU A 734 -1.90 -38.82 31.10
CA GLU A 734 -1.37 -38.06 29.96
C GLU A 734 -2.33 -38.21 28.77
N GLU A 735 -2.98 -37.11 28.37
CA GLU A 735 -3.43 -36.93 26.99
C GLU A 735 -2.18 -36.63 26.14
N SER A 736 -1.90 -37.54 25.22
CA SER A 736 -0.71 -37.56 24.38
C SER A 736 -0.75 -36.42 23.37
N THR A 737 -0.01 -35.33 23.64
CA THR A 737 0.29 -34.29 22.67
C THR A 737 1.31 -34.88 21.67
N GLN A 738 0.86 -35.22 20.46
CA GLN A 738 1.69 -35.81 19.42
C GLN A 738 2.54 -34.71 18.75
N ILE A 739 3.73 -34.51 19.31
CA ILE A 739 4.74 -33.60 18.79
C ILE A 739 5.30 -34.17 17.46
N ARG A 740 5.29 -33.39 16.38
CA ARG A 740 6.18 -33.64 15.23
C ARG A 740 7.58 -33.81 15.81
N ALA A 741 8.33 -34.83 15.40
CA ALA A 741 9.77 -34.77 15.64
C ALA A 741 10.22 -33.40 15.12
N SER A 742 10.69 -32.54 16.04
CA SER A 742 11.46 -31.35 15.63
C SER A 742 12.47 -31.85 14.60
N PRO A 743 12.75 -31.12 13.51
CA PRO A 743 13.78 -31.54 12.58
C PRO A 743 15.04 -31.82 13.40
N ASN A 744 15.36 -33.11 13.55
CA ASN A 744 16.53 -33.56 14.30
C ASN A 744 17.70 -33.31 13.36
N PHE A 745 18.47 -32.27 13.65
CA PHE A 745 19.81 -32.09 13.12
C PHE A 745 20.82 -32.10 14.25
#